data_AF-A0A372RLX5-F1
#
_entry.id   AF-A0A372RLX5-F1
#
_cell.length_a   1.000
_cell.length_b   1.000
_cell.length_c   1.000
_cell.angle_alpha   90.00
_cell.angle_beta   90.00
_cell.angle_gamma   90.00
#
_symmetry.space_group_name_H-M   'P 1'
#
loop_
_entity.id
_entity.type
_entity.pdbx_description
1 polymer ?
#
loop_
_entity_poly.entity_id
_entity_poly.type
_entity_poly.pdbx_seq_one_letter_code
_entity_poly.pdbx_strand_id
1 'polypeptide(L)'
;MDKCYVCKKLTKTQCAKCRKTHYCSKECQKKDWKEHKKSCNNKLPAVKINEIIDESDDEEITEFIRESDDDDDDDDDDDDFTDLFFNLMLLKHLMHRKHLQELKVPDFGKEYATKYPNETRRLQLLNRSRSLIIENQDVDQYLNMNVNGKLFHTLKRWNEYSKELIKFISSPRKIGDIFTEKVKKPFNEFGGKYAQSFSNTPKQSMTFDQGKVHVAVGFVDLDFLLRARIVKTMNSVNEPNKFIGYEGSIYAVAKTNVIKEMMIGKAPIRSIIEVWFSSVWTKKTLKCFEDAVNKVLKYKDAPNNAPPNPTKNELHPKVRSLISHWSESVKSPKSRQEAHKLWAETFDSGDSIFYLVTNLVEPRDRIQATRHILTGEFPLMDDHQQKNLIASITMFNCNNGISPHSTSEFMFEMMPSDHILSGNNRKNTPFLKAIYNFLEVSITKICNWLSPPARKTESIEIYLHYQSVNNDNPALHASIRQLDPWIMSWSNIYDYFNVHDFHKLLRACSGENTVHLVISMNWITETYGAHIMDYNVELRRKIYAKGQNIISMSKIISDMAGYFRYDKITTHPYNIADIGAKILVEDKWKNHFFRGQDMKVGKLSLVPFSHTHKIHTYLDMHFTYNKKINAYTNYC
;
A
#
# COMPACT_ATOMS: atom_id res chain seq x y z
N MET A 1 10.31 3.80 51.74
CA MET A 1 11.66 3.33 52.11
C MET A 1 11.49 2.12 52.99
N ASP A 2 12.14 1.01 52.66
CA ASP A 2 11.93 -0.28 53.32
C ASP A 2 13.12 -0.69 54.18
N LYS A 3 12.96 -1.72 55.01
CA LYS A 3 14.03 -2.23 55.88
C LYS A 3 14.73 -3.42 55.24
N CYS A 4 16.06 -3.41 55.26
CA CYS A 4 16.91 -4.52 54.84
C CYS A 4 16.51 -5.80 55.59
N TYR A 5 16.27 -6.89 54.86
CA TYR A 5 15.81 -8.15 55.43
C TYR A 5 16.77 -8.70 56.49
N VAL A 6 18.08 -8.51 56.28
CA VAL A 6 19.15 -9.07 57.13
C VAL A 6 19.48 -8.19 58.33
N CYS A 7 19.73 -6.89 58.14
CA CYS A 7 20.22 -6.01 59.20
C CYS A 7 19.20 -4.98 59.69
N LYS A 8 18.00 -4.96 59.10
CA LYS A 8 16.87 -4.08 59.42
C LYS A 8 17.11 -2.56 59.26
N LYS A 9 18.25 -2.13 58.72
CA LYS A 9 18.51 -0.74 58.32
C LYS A 9 17.64 -0.32 57.13
N LEU A 10 17.28 0.96 57.05
CA LEU A 10 16.53 1.49 55.90
C LEU A 10 17.34 1.35 54.61
N THR A 11 16.65 1.02 53.52
CA THR A 11 17.23 0.87 52.19
C THR A 11 16.22 1.26 51.10
N LYS A 12 16.74 1.69 49.95
CA LYS A 12 15.98 1.89 48.71
C LYS A 12 16.20 0.77 47.70
N THR A 13 17.14 -0.15 47.97
CA THR A 13 17.52 -1.21 47.03
C THR A 13 16.82 -2.52 47.37
N GLN A 14 16.45 -3.25 46.31
CA GLN A 14 15.69 -4.50 46.37
C GLN A 14 16.28 -5.55 45.45
N CYS A 15 15.92 -6.81 45.66
CA CYS A 15 16.36 -7.90 44.79
C CYS A 15 15.89 -7.64 43.34
N ALA A 16 16.83 -7.51 42.41
CA ALA A 16 16.53 -7.17 41.01
C ALA A 16 15.57 -8.18 40.34
N LYS A 17 15.59 -9.44 40.79
CA LYS A 17 14.80 -10.52 40.19
C LYS A 17 13.34 -10.55 40.65
N CYS A 18 13.08 -10.50 41.96
CA CYS A 18 11.71 -10.61 42.48
C CYS A 18 11.10 -9.27 42.92
N ARG A 19 11.92 -8.24 43.15
CA ARG A 19 11.54 -6.93 43.69
C ARG A 19 10.71 -6.97 44.99
N LYS A 20 10.76 -8.08 45.75
CA LYS A 20 10.00 -8.27 47.00
C LYS A 20 10.84 -8.13 48.28
N THR A 21 12.12 -8.48 48.22
CA THR A 21 13.01 -8.46 49.40
C THR A 21 14.03 -7.33 49.26
N HIS A 22 14.18 -6.54 50.31
CA HIS A 22 15.06 -5.36 50.35
C HIS A 22 16.38 -5.67 51.05
N TYR A 23 17.48 -5.13 50.53
CA TYR A 23 18.81 -5.29 51.12
C TYR A 23 19.52 -3.94 51.15
N CYS A 24 20.30 -3.64 52.20
CA CYS A 24 21.09 -2.40 52.22
C CYS A 24 22.43 -2.54 51.48
N SER A 25 22.88 -3.76 51.18
CA SER A 25 24.13 -4.04 50.46
C SER A 25 24.12 -5.41 49.79
N LYS A 26 25.05 -5.62 48.85
CA LYS A 26 25.27 -6.93 48.20
C LYS A 26 25.72 -8.00 49.21
N GLU A 27 26.40 -7.64 50.31
CA GLU A 27 26.74 -8.63 51.34
C GLU A 27 25.49 -9.14 52.06
N CYS A 28 24.55 -8.24 52.39
CA CYS A 28 23.28 -8.63 53.00
C CYS A 28 22.46 -9.54 52.06
N GLN A 29 22.45 -9.23 50.76
CA GLN A 29 21.80 -10.10 49.77
C GLN A 29 22.46 -11.48 49.70
N LYS A 30 23.80 -11.56 49.65
CA LYS A 30 24.53 -12.85 49.62
C LYS A 30 24.30 -13.69 50.89
N LYS A 31 24.20 -13.04 52.06
CA LYS A 31 23.94 -13.71 53.35
C LYS A 31 22.56 -14.38 53.37
N ASP A 32 21.56 -13.73 52.78
CA ASP A 32 20.19 -14.25 52.68
C ASP A 32 19.98 -15.17 51.46
N TRP A 33 20.85 -15.12 50.45
CA TRP A 33 20.64 -15.76 49.15
C TRP A 33 20.35 -17.26 49.22
N LYS A 34 20.96 -17.98 50.17
CA LYS A 34 20.73 -19.43 50.34
C LYS A 34 19.25 -19.77 50.60
N GLU A 35 18.55 -18.91 51.33
CA GLU A 35 17.12 -19.05 51.64
C GLU A 35 16.26 -18.28 50.65
N HIS A 36 16.62 -17.03 50.34
CA HIS A 36 15.86 -16.20 49.41
C HIS A 36 15.71 -16.84 48.03
N LYS A 37 16.75 -17.51 47.50
CA LYS A 37 16.67 -18.14 46.16
C LYS A 37 15.54 -19.15 46.02
N LYS A 38 15.11 -19.79 47.11
CA LYS A 38 13.99 -20.77 47.12
C LYS A 38 12.65 -20.09 46.85
N SER A 39 12.49 -18.83 47.24
CA SER A 39 11.29 -18.02 47.04
C SER A 39 11.43 -16.93 45.97
N CYS A 40 12.65 -16.72 45.45
CA CYS A 40 13.01 -15.73 44.42
C CYS A 40 12.56 -16.13 43.00
N ASN A 41 11.38 -16.78 42.87
CA ASN A 41 10.87 -17.26 41.58
C ASN A 41 9.33 -17.35 41.49
N ASN A 42 8.60 -16.46 42.18
CA ASN A 42 7.15 -16.36 42.02
C ASN A 42 6.76 -15.09 41.25
N LYS A 43 6.24 -15.32 40.03
CA LYS A 43 5.44 -14.44 39.18
C LYS A 43 4.59 -13.47 40.02
N LEU A 44 4.51 -12.22 39.57
CA LEU A 44 3.62 -11.19 40.12
C LEU A 44 2.17 -11.73 40.23
N PRO A 45 1.47 -11.57 41.36
CA PRO A 45 0.02 -11.76 41.41
C PRO A 45 -0.67 -10.62 40.66
N ALA A 46 -1.76 -10.95 39.98
CA ALA A 46 -2.66 -10.04 39.28
C ALA A 46 -3.04 -8.83 40.14
N VAL A 47 -2.80 -7.62 39.63
CA VAL A 47 -3.39 -6.40 40.15
C VAL A 47 -4.80 -6.29 39.58
N LYS A 48 -5.79 -6.18 40.46
CA LYS A 48 -7.16 -5.81 40.12
C LYS A 48 -7.15 -4.34 39.68
N ILE A 49 -7.24 -4.12 38.37
CA ILE A 49 -7.52 -2.81 37.78
C ILE A 49 -9.01 -2.57 37.99
N ASN A 50 -9.40 -1.85 39.05
CA ASN A 50 -10.72 -1.23 39.14
C ASN A 50 -10.83 -0.07 40.13
N GLU A 51 -9.74 0.34 40.78
CA GLU A 51 -9.74 1.52 41.64
C GLU A 51 -8.43 2.28 41.41
N ILE A 52 -8.46 3.22 40.47
CA ILE A 52 -7.74 4.51 40.38
C ILE A 52 -8.24 5.11 39.05
N ILE A 53 -9.46 5.63 39.10
CA ILE A 53 -9.82 6.82 38.36
C ILE A 53 -9.90 7.87 39.45
N ASP A 54 -8.87 8.67 39.60
CA ASP A 54 -9.06 10.11 39.82
C ASP A 54 -7.76 10.87 39.60
N GLU A 55 -7.93 11.97 38.89
CA GLU A 55 -7.11 13.19 38.83
C GLU A 55 -5.70 13.14 38.20
N SER A 56 -5.62 13.74 37.01
CA SER A 56 -4.57 14.64 36.47
C SER A 56 -3.09 14.26 36.63
N ASP A 57 -2.40 14.06 35.51
CA ASP A 57 -1.42 15.04 34.99
C ASP A 57 -0.95 14.65 33.57
N ASP A 58 -1.28 15.52 32.61
CA ASP A 58 -1.14 15.36 31.16
C ASP A 58 0.23 15.83 30.60
N GLU A 59 1.30 15.83 31.41
CA GLU A 59 2.62 16.35 30.98
C GLU A 59 3.67 15.27 30.66
N GLU A 60 3.60 14.07 31.26
CA GLU A 60 4.66 13.05 31.14
C GLU A 60 4.66 12.26 29.81
N ILE A 61 3.57 12.29 29.03
CA ILE A 61 3.47 11.61 27.73
C ILE A 61 3.99 12.48 26.59
N THR A 62 4.06 13.80 26.78
CA THR A 62 4.57 14.75 25.78
C THR A 62 6.08 14.69 25.59
N GLU A 63 6.82 14.19 26.58
CA GLU A 63 8.28 14.09 26.54
C GLU A 63 8.74 12.81 25.83
N PHE A 64 7.98 11.71 25.94
CA PHE A 64 8.26 10.44 25.25
C PHE A 64 8.09 10.50 23.71
N ILE A 65 7.41 11.53 23.20
CA ILE A 65 7.22 11.76 21.74
C ILE A 65 8.27 12.74 21.20
N ARG A 66 9.06 13.41 22.04
CA ARG A 66 10.12 14.33 21.61
C ARG A 66 11.50 13.69 21.52
N GLU A 67 11.72 12.51 22.11
CA GLU A 67 13.01 11.81 22.07
C GLU A 67 13.09 10.67 21.04
N SER A 68 12.13 10.54 20.12
CA SER A 68 12.22 9.55 19.02
C SER A 68 12.85 10.10 17.73
N ASP A 69 13.41 11.30 17.77
CA ASP A 69 14.13 11.94 16.67
C ASP A 69 15.52 12.36 17.18
N ASP A 70 16.50 11.45 17.19
CA ASP A 70 17.93 11.66 16.93
C ASP A 70 18.70 10.32 17.05
N ASP A 71 19.82 10.23 16.32
CA ASP A 71 20.44 9.02 15.75
C ASP A 71 21.18 8.03 16.69
N ASP A 72 21.42 6.84 16.09
CA ASP A 72 22.55 5.89 16.23
C ASP A 72 22.53 4.72 17.26
N ASP A 73 22.63 3.52 16.67
CA ASP A 73 23.42 2.33 17.04
C ASP A 73 23.50 1.88 18.52
N ASP A 74 22.83 0.77 18.87
CA ASP A 74 23.49 -0.47 19.32
C ASP A 74 22.48 -1.58 19.68
N ASP A 75 22.94 -2.81 19.46
CA ASP A 75 22.25 -4.10 19.37
C ASP A 75 21.48 -4.63 20.61
N ASP A 76 20.58 -5.60 20.31
CA ASP A 76 20.40 -6.91 21.01
C ASP A 76 19.30 -7.16 22.07
N ASP A 77 18.32 -6.29 22.35
CA ASP A 77 17.29 -6.60 23.38
C ASP A 77 15.80 -6.59 22.95
N ASP A 78 15.47 -6.41 21.66
CA ASP A 78 14.06 -6.36 21.18
C ASP A 78 13.41 -7.74 20.88
N ASP A 79 14.22 -8.81 20.82
CA ASP A 79 13.71 -10.17 20.57
C ASP A 79 12.93 -10.74 21.78
N ASP A 80 13.31 -10.39 23.01
CA ASP A 80 12.78 -11.01 24.23
C ASP A 80 11.39 -10.45 24.63
N PHE A 81 11.11 -9.18 24.30
CA PHE A 81 9.79 -8.57 24.54
C PHE A 81 8.73 -9.10 23.57
N THR A 82 9.13 -9.35 22.32
CA THR A 82 8.29 -9.94 21.27
C THR A 82 7.94 -11.40 21.60
N ASP A 83 8.91 -12.17 22.12
CA ASP A 83 8.71 -13.56 22.54
C ASP A 83 7.89 -13.70 23.83
N LEU A 84 7.97 -12.76 24.77
CA LEU A 84 7.15 -12.77 25.97
C LEU A 84 5.67 -12.45 25.67
N PHE A 85 5.42 -11.47 24.81
CA PHE A 85 4.08 -11.17 24.30
C PHE A 85 3.51 -12.37 23.53
N PHE A 86 4.35 -13.05 22.76
CA PHE A 86 4.02 -14.27 22.03
C PHE A 86 3.64 -15.44 22.96
N ASN A 87 4.39 -15.67 24.04
CA ASN A 87 4.08 -16.71 25.01
C ASN A 87 2.75 -16.42 25.74
N LEU A 88 2.42 -15.14 25.99
CA LEU A 88 1.11 -14.74 26.53
C LEU A 88 -0.05 -14.96 25.54
N MET A 89 0.18 -14.68 24.25
CA MET A 89 -0.77 -14.94 23.16
C MET A 89 -1.01 -16.44 22.97
N LEU A 90 0.05 -17.26 22.99
CA LEU A 90 -0.03 -18.73 22.90
C LEU A 90 -0.81 -19.34 24.09
N LEU A 91 -0.65 -18.79 25.30
CA LEU A 91 -1.41 -19.18 26.48
C LEU A 91 -2.89 -18.81 26.38
N LYS A 92 -3.22 -17.63 25.83
CA LYS A 92 -4.60 -17.26 25.49
C LYS A 92 -5.21 -18.19 24.44
N HIS A 93 -4.42 -18.58 23.42
CA HIS A 93 -4.82 -19.49 22.36
C HIS A 93 -5.22 -20.88 22.89
N LEU A 94 -4.49 -21.42 23.87
CA LEU A 94 -4.84 -22.69 24.51
C LEU A 94 -6.17 -22.64 25.29
N MET A 95 -6.57 -21.46 25.79
CA MET A 95 -7.83 -21.28 26.49
C MET A 95 -9.03 -21.00 25.56
N HIS A 96 -8.82 -20.43 24.36
CA HIS A 96 -9.89 -20.07 23.42
C HIS A 96 -10.22 -21.12 22.34
N ARG A 97 -9.42 -22.19 22.23
CA ARG A 97 -9.58 -23.28 21.23
C ARG A 97 -10.95 -23.96 21.17
N LYS A 98 -11.83 -23.78 22.15
CA LYS A 98 -13.14 -24.42 22.21
C LYS A 98 -14.26 -23.70 21.43
N HIS A 99 -14.07 -22.46 20.97
CA HIS A 99 -15.19 -21.67 20.43
C HIS A 99 -15.17 -21.34 18.91
N LEU A 100 -14.04 -21.49 18.22
CA LEU A 100 -13.88 -21.07 16.81
C LEU A 100 -13.84 -22.25 15.81
N GLN A 101 -14.76 -23.21 15.94
CA GLN A 101 -14.81 -24.42 15.10
C GLN A 101 -15.44 -24.22 13.71
N GLU A 102 -15.81 -22.99 13.32
CA GLU A 102 -16.56 -22.75 12.08
C GLU A 102 -15.80 -22.06 10.94
N LEU A 103 -14.57 -21.55 11.15
CA LEU A 103 -13.72 -21.02 10.07
C LEU A 103 -12.51 -21.93 9.82
N LYS A 104 -12.57 -22.69 8.72
CA LYS A 104 -11.42 -23.46 8.20
C LYS A 104 -10.43 -22.50 7.53
N VAL A 105 -9.58 -21.84 8.31
CA VAL A 105 -8.39 -21.15 7.78
C VAL A 105 -7.42 -22.23 7.28
N PRO A 106 -7.07 -22.24 5.97
CA PRO A 106 -6.15 -23.24 5.41
C PRO A 106 -4.82 -23.28 6.16
N ASP A 107 -4.20 -24.46 6.20
CA ASP A 107 -2.83 -24.61 6.72
C ASP A 107 -1.82 -24.35 5.60
N PHE A 108 -1.75 -23.09 5.17
CA PHE A 108 -0.88 -22.69 4.06
C PHE A 108 0.62 -22.82 4.40
N GLY A 109 0.99 -22.86 5.69
CA GLY A 109 2.34 -23.19 6.12
C GLY A 109 2.70 -24.65 5.83
N LYS A 110 1.81 -25.60 6.18
CA LYS A 110 1.99 -27.01 5.84
C LYS A 110 1.97 -27.26 4.33
N GLU A 111 1.11 -26.58 3.59
CA GLU A 111 1.09 -26.64 2.12
C GLU A 111 2.39 -26.11 1.52
N TYR A 112 2.91 -24.98 2.00
CA TYR A 112 4.18 -24.44 1.54
C TYR A 112 5.34 -25.41 1.81
N ALA A 113 5.35 -26.06 2.97
CA ALA A 113 6.36 -27.05 3.36
C ALA A 113 6.42 -28.27 2.43
N THR A 114 5.35 -28.60 1.69
CA THR A 114 5.39 -29.73 0.74
C THR A 114 6.35 -29.48 -0.42
N LYS A 115 6.62 -28.20 -0.74
CA LYS A 115 7.56 -27.80 -1.79
C LYS A 115 8.88 -27.26 -1.22
N TYR A 116 8.82 -26.59 -0.06
CA TYR A 116 9.96 -25.91 0.55
C TYR A 116 10.19 -26.35 2.02
N PRO A 117 10.48 -27.63 2.29
CA PRO A 117 10.54 -28.17 3.66
C PRO A 117 11.69 -27.60 4.51
N ASN A 118 12.75 -27.09 3.87
CA ASN A 118 13.97 -26.65 4.56
C ASN A 118 13.99 -25.14 4.88
N GLU A 119 12.93 -24.38 4.57
CA GLU A 119 12.87 -22.93 4.80
C GLU A 119 12.32 -22.59 6.20
N THR A 120 12.99 -23.07 7.27
CA THR A 120 12.49 -23.06 8.66
C THR A 120 11.98 -21.68 9.13
N ARG A 121 12.74 -20.60 8.89
CA ARG A 121 12.35 -19.24 9.29
C ARG A 121 11.04 -18.78 8.63
N ARG A 122 10.88 -19.08 7.34
CA ARG A 122 9.65 -18.76 6.59
C ARG A 122 8.47 -19.59 7.08
N LEU A 123 8.69 -20.87 7.36
CA LEU A 123 7.64 -21.73 7.94
C LEU A 123 7.19 -21.23 9.32
N GLN A 124 8.10 -20.74 10.17
CA GLN A 124 7.76 -20.09 11.44
C GLN A 124 6.90 -18.84 11.22
N LEU A 125 7.27 -17.96 10.28
CA LEU A 125 6.49 -16.78 9.92
C LEU A 125 5.07 -17.13 9.43
N LEU A 126 4.94 -18.13 8.55
CA LEU A 126 3.64 -18.58 8.04
C LEU A 126 2.75 -19.14 9.16
N ASN A 127 3.32 -19.91 10.09
CA ASN A 127 2.60 -20.43 11.25
C ASN A 127 2.15 -19.32 12.20
N ARG A 128 3.00 -18.31 12.45
CA ARG A 128 2.65 -17.10 13.22
C ARG A 128 1.51 -16.34 12.56
N SER A 129 1.63 -16.06 11.27
CA SER A 129 0.64 -15.34 10.47
C SER A 129 -0.71 -16.06 10.49
N ARG A 130 -0.72 -17.39 10.35
CA ARG A 130 -1.94 -18.20 10.42
C ARG A 130 -2.63 -18.07 11.78
N SER A 131 -1.88 -18.10 12.88
CA SER A 131 -2.43 -17.96 14.23
C SER A 131 -3.09 -16.59 14.43
N LEU A 132 -2.41 -15.51 14.04
CA LEU A 132 -2.95 -14.14 14.10
C LEU A 132 -4.21 -13.98 13.23
N ILE A 133 -4.21 -14.59 12.04
CA ILE A 133 -5.37 -14.56 11.16
C ILE A 133 -6.59 -15.22 11.82
N ILE A 134 -6.40 -16.38 12.48
CA ILE A 134 -7.45 -17.10 13.20
C ILE A 134 -8.02 -16.24 14.34
N GLU A 135 -7.17 -15.60 15.12
CA GLU A 135 -7.59 -14.68 16.19
C GLU A 135 -8.39 -13.50 15.62
N ASN A 136 -7.97 -12.97 14.48
CA ASN A 136 -8.66 -11.90 13.78
C ASN A 136 -10.01 -12.33 13.17
N GLN A 137 -10.46 -13.58 13.33
CA GLN A 137 -11.78 -14.02 12.86
C GLN A 137 -12.88 -13.92 13.93
N ASP A 138 -12.57 -13.52 15.17
CA ASP A 138 -13.58 -13.32 16.22
C ASP A 138 -14.38 -12.02 15.98
N VAL A 139 -15.41 -12.10 15.16
CA VAL A 139 -16.24 -10.94 14.79
C VAL A 139 -16.87 -10.28 16.01
N ASP A 140 -17.37 -11.06 16.97
CA ASP A 140 -18.05 -10.51 18.14
C ASP A 140 -17.09 -9.77 19.05
N GLN A 141 -15.85 -10.25 19.22
CA GLN A 141 -14.81 -9.51 19.92
C GLN A 141 -14.67 -8.10 19.33
N TYR A 142 -14.51 -7.97 18.01
CA TYR A 142 -14.24 -6.68 17.37
C TYR A 142 -15.46 -5.74 17.32
N LEU A 143 -16.66 -6.27 17.09
CA LEU A 143 -17.87 -5.44 16.96
C LEU A 143 -18.39 -4.93 18.33
N ASN A 144 -18.18 -5.68 19.41
CA ASN A 144 -18.61 -5.31 20.76
C ASN A 144 -17.60 -4.41 21.50
N MET A 145 -16.39 -4.23 20.98
CA MET A 145 -15.38 -3.37 21.62
C MET A 145 -15.86 -1.92 21.78
N ASN A 146 -15.63 -1.35 22.96
CA ASN A 146 -15.73 0.10 23.16
C ASN A 146 -14.34 0.73 23.03
N VAL A 147 -14.18 1.60 22.04
CA VAL A 147 -12.92 2.27 21.70
C VAL A 147 -13.03 3.78 21.70
N ASN A 148 -14.18 4.32 22.11
CA ASN A 148 -14.43 5.76 22.12
C ASN A 148 -13.40 6.45 23.03
N GLY A 149 -12.82 7.54 22.52
CA GLY A 149 -11.83 8.34 23.26
C GLY A 149 -10.44 7.71 23.38
N LYS A 150 -10.20 6.50 22.84
CA LYS A 150 -8.87 5.88 22.90
C LYS A 150 -7.95 6.47 21.85
N LEU A 151 -6.86 7.10 22.28
CA LEU A 151 -5.85 7.76 21.44
C LEU A 151 -5.45 6.93 20.21
N PHE A 152 -5.02 5.68 20.42
CA PHE A 152 -4.58 4.79 19.33
C PHE A 152 -5.66 4.53 18.28
N HIS A 153 -6.92 4.33 18.71
CA HIS A 153 -8.02 4.11 17.78
C HIS A 153 -8.39 5.39 17.04
N THR A 154 -8.39 6.54 17.71
CA THR A 154 -8.64 7.84 17.08
C THR A 154 -7.58 8.14 16.02
N LEU A 155 -6.30 7.97 16.35
CA LEU A 155 -5.20 8.13 15.41
C LEU A 155 -5.35 7.22 14.19
N LYS A 156 -5.63 5.93 14.39
CA LYS A 156 -5.81 4.97 13.28
C LYS A 156 -7.03 5.29 12.41
N ARG A 157 -8.13 5.76 13.01
CA ARG A 157 -9.40 6.08 12.33
C ARG A 157 -9.34 7.39 11.54
N TRP A 158 -8.75 8.42 12.13
CA TRP A 158 -8.79 9.78 11.61
C TRP A 158 -7.45 10.21 11.02
N ASN A 159 -6.37 9.44 11.19
CA ASN A 159 -5.02 9.82 10.78
C ASN A 159 -4.55 11.17 11.37
N GLU A 160 -5.10 11.56 12.52
CA GLU A 160 -4.74 12.77 13.25
C GLU A 160 -5.30 12.72 14.68
N TYR A 161 -4.79 13.61 15.53
CA TYR A 161 -5.29 13.85 16.89
C TYR A 161 -5.16 15.34 17.23
N SER A 162 -6.02 16.17 16.63
CA SER A 162 -6.04 17.63 16.78
C SER A 162 -7.12 18.08 17.76
N LYS A 163 -6.98 19.28 18.36
CA LYS A 163 -8.00 19.85 19.27
C LYS A 163 -9.34 20.04 18.55
N GLU A 164 -9.27 20.42 17.29
CA GLU A 164 -10.38 20.60 16.35
C GLU A 164 -11.09 19.27 16.12
N LEU A 165 -10.35 18.18 15.87
CA LEU A 165 -10.92 16.85 15.77
C LEU A 165 -11.61 16.44 17.07
N ILE A 166 -10.96 16.62 18.23
CA ILE A 166 -11.55 16.28 19.53
C ILE A 166 -12.86 17.03 19.76
N LYS A 167 -12.91 18.32 19.42
CA LYS A 167 -14.12 19.14 19.48
C LYS A 167 -15.20 18.61 18.53
N PHE A 168 -14.85 18.27 17.29
CA PHE A 168 -15.77 17.69 16.31
C PHE A 168 -16.36 16.35 16.80
N ILE A 169 -15.53 15.45 17.33
CA ILE A 169 -15.97 14.13 17.84
C ILE A 169 -16.59 14.18 19.25
N SER A 170 -16.54 15.31 19.93
CA SER A 170 -17.24 15.52 21.21
C SER A 170 -18.55 16.28 21.05
N SER A 171 -18.78 16.92 19.89
CA SER A 171 -20.00 17.67 19.60
C SER A 171 -21.10 16.78 18.98
N PRO A 172 -22.39 17.14 19.13
CA PRO A 172 -23.48 16.49 18.41
C PRO A 172 -23.24 16.54 16.90
N ARG A 173 -23.31 15.38 16.25
CA ARG A 173 -23.02 15.21 14.82
C ARG A 173 -23.90 14.11 14.22
N LYS A 174 -24.08 14.17 12.92
CA LYS A 174 -24.87 13.22 12.13
C LYS A 174 -23.96 12.36 11.27
N ILE A 175 -24.40 11.14 11.00
CA ILE A 175 -23.74 10.27 10.03
C ILE A 175 -23.66 10.98 8.67
N GLY A 176 -22.44 11.05 8.13
CA GLY A 176 -22.10 11.77 6.90
C GLY A 176 -21.60 13.20 7.10
N ASP A 177 -21.52 13.71 8.33
CA ASP A 177 -20.87 15.00 8.60
C ASP A 177 -19.38 14.93 8.24
N ILE A 178 -18.86 16.02 7.67
CA ILE A 178 -17.49 16.13 7.17
C ILE A 178 -16.64 16.96 8.13
N PHE A 179 -15.49 16.42 8.54
CA PHE A 179 -14.48 17.13 9.30
C PHE A 179 -13.61 17.97 8.35
N THR A 180 -13.96 19.25 8.19
CA THR A 180 -13.30 20.16 7.23
C THR A 180 -12.05 20.83 7.77
N GLU A 181 -11.77 20.72 9.07
CA GLU A 181 -10.61 21.34 9.74
C GLU A 181 -9.37 20.42 9.74
N LYS A 182 -9.42 19.31 8.99
CA LYS A 182 -8.30 18.38 8.85
C LYS A 182 -7.05 19.09 8.33
N VAL A 183 -5.95 18.92 9.06
CA VAL A 183 -4.64 19.41 8.61
C VAL A 183 -4.18 18.55 7.44
N LYS A 184 -4.04 19.18 6.27
CA LYS A 184 -3.52 18.54 5.08
C LYS A 184 -2.00 18.52 5.13
N LYS A 185 -1.43 17.32 5.26
CA LYS A 185 0.02 17.11 5.11
C LYS A 185 0.44 17.48 3.69
N PRO A 186 1.65 18.03 3.48
CA PRO A 186 2.14 18.25 2.13
C PRO A 186 2.35 16.91 1.42
N PHE A 187 2.04 16.84 0.12
CA PHE A 187 2.25 15.65 -0.72
C PHE A 187 3.67 15.07 -0.62
N ASN A 188 4.64 15.92 -0.28
CA ASN A 188 6.06 15.58 -0.23
C ASN A 188 6.61 15.37 1.20
N GLU A 189 5.77 15.08 2.20
CA GLU A 189 6.20 14.88 3.61
C GLU A 189 7.30 13.81 3.75
N PHE A 190 7.34 12.83 2.85
CA PHE A 190 8.42 11.84 2.78
C PHE A 190 9.42 12.07 1.64
N GLY A 191 9.33 13.15 0.86
CA GLY A 191 10.36 13.59 -0.10
C GLY A 191 10.79 12.59 -1.19
N GLY A 192 10.02 11.53 -1.44
CA GLY A 192 10.48 10.40 -2.26
C GLY A 192 11.64 9.62 -1.61
N LYS A 193 11.76 9.65 -0.27
CA LYS A 193 12.74 8.91 0.54
C LYS A 193 12.61 7.40 0.40
N TYR A 194 11.50 6.88 -0.11
CA TYR A 194 11.32 5.45 -0.34
C TYR A 194 11.14 5.17 -1.83
N ALA A 195 11.82 4.12 -2.30
CA ALA A 195 11.58 3.56 -3.61
C ALA A 195 10.19 2.91 -3.65
N GLN A 196 9.27 3.50 -4.42
CA GLN A 196 8.01 2.84 -4.77
C GLN A 196 8.15 2.16 -6.13
N SER A 197 8.27 0.83 -6.13
CA SER A 197 8.58 0.01 -7.30
C SER A 197 7.49 0.01 -8.36
N PHE A 198 6.24 0.08 -7.93
CA PHE A 198 5.04 0.07 -8.77
C PHE A 198 3.84 0.58 -7.97
N SER A 199 2.76 0.93 -8.65
CA SER A 199 1.52 1.35 -7.97
C SER A 199 1.02 0.27 -7.02
N ASN A 200 0.51 0.66 -5.85
CA ASN A 200 -0.12 -0.25 -4.89
C ASN A 200 -1.64 -0.39 -5.09
N THR A 201 -2.13 0.01 -6.27
CA THR A 201 -3.55 0.08 -6.58
C THR A 201 -3.81 -0.19 -8.04
N PRO A 202 -4.88 -0.95 -8.38
CA PRO A 202 -5.25 -1.16 -9.76
C PRO A 202 -5.83 0.14 -10.34
N LYS A 203 -5.40 0.50 -11.54
CA LYS A 203 -6.05 1.57 -12.30
C LYS A 203 -7.24 1.03 -13.07
N GLN A 204 -8.27 1.87 -13.20
CA GLN A 204 -9.43 1.55 -14.02
C GLN A 204 -9.06 1.47 -15.51
N SER A 205 -9.86 0.72 -16.28
CA SER A 205 -9.70 0.71 -17.74
C SER A 205 -10.06 2.08 -18.30
N MET A 206 -9.18 2.62 -19.15
CA MET A 206 -9.37 3.92 -19.78
C MET A 206 -9.46 3.78 -21.29
N THR A 207 -10.20 4.69 -21.90
CA THR A 207 -10.28 4.82 -23.35
C THR A 207 -9.63 6.14 -23.75
N PHE A 208 -8.65 6.08 -24.64
CA PHE A 208 -7.95 7.23 -25.19
C PHE A 208 -8.41 7.46 -26.62
N ASP A 209 -9.06 8.60 -26.84
CA ASP A 209 -9.41 9.06 -28.18
C ASP A 209 -8.11 9.29 -28.99
N GLN A 210 -8.01 8.71 -30.17
CA GLN A 210 -6.79 8.77 -30.98
C GLN A 210 -6.32 10.22 -31.21
N GLY A 211 -5.03 10.48 -31.04
CA GLY A 211 -4.41 11.80 -31.24
C GLY A 211 -4.64 12.80 -30.09
N LYS A 212 -5.19 12.35 -28.96
CA LYS A 212 -5.41 13.20 -27.77
C LYS A 212 -4.31 13.05 -26.71
N VAL A 213 -4.25 14.04 -25.83
CA VAL A 213 -3.30 14.13 -24.72
C VAL A 213 -3.94 13.63 -23.42
N HIS A 214 -3.25 12.72 -22.74
CA HIS A 214 -3.50 12.31 -21.36
C HIS A 214 -2.39 12.84 -20.46
N VAL A 215 -2.75 13.61 -19.43
CA VAL A 215 -1.81 14.06 -18.39
C VAL A 215 -2.03 13.24 -17.12
N ALA A 216 -1.00 12.56 -16.65
CA ALA A 216 -1.01 11.78 -15.42
C ALA A 216 -0.20 12.48 -14.32
N VAL A 217 -0.86 12.96 -13.28
CA VAL A 217 -0.24 13.61 -12.13
C VAL A 217 -0.19 12.63 -10.96
N GLY A 218 1.00 12.44 -10.38
CA GLY A 218 1.25 11.44 -9.35
C GLY A 218 1.38 10.03 -9.92
N PHE A 219 1.96 9.88 -11.11
CA PHE A 219 2.14 8.56 -11.71
C PHE A 219 3.28 7.83 -11.00
N VAL A 220 3.04 6.59 -10.55
CA VAL A 220 4.11 5.75 -10.00
C VAL A 220 4.81 5.00 -11.14
N ASP A 221 4.03 4.49 -12.10
CA ASP A 221 4.51 3.75 -13.27
C ASP A 221 3.53 3.90 -14.47
N LEU A 222 3.58 2.98 -15.44
CA LEU A 222 2.71 2.96 -16.63
C LEU A 222 1.48 2.04 -16.49
N ASP A 223 1.04 1.74 -15.26
CA ASP A 223 -0.10 0.87 -14.97
C ASP A 223 -1.41 1.24 -15.69
N PHE A 224 -1.70 2.54 -15.84
CA PHE A 224 -2.84 3.07 -16.59
C PHE A 224 -2.88 2.49 -18.01
N LEU A 225 -1.71 2.30 -18.63
CA LEU A 225 -1.61 1.80 -20.00
C LEU A 225 -1.90 0.30 -20.10
N LEU A 226 -1.78 -0.48 -19.03
CA LEU A 226 -2.02 -1.92 -19.05
C LEU A 226 -3.46 -2.24 -19.48
N ARG A 227 -4.44 -1.47 -18.96
CA ARG A 227 -5.87 -1.63 -19.32
C ARG A 227 -6.39 -0.58 -20.30
N ALA A 228 -5.58 0.41 -20.68
CA ALA A 228 -6.00 1.42 -21.64
C ALA A 228 -6.33 0.81 -23.01
N ARG A 229 -7.15 1.52 -23.79
CA ARG A 229 -7.42 1.25 -25.21
C ARG A 229 -7.33 2.57 -25.97
N ILE A 230 -6.69 2.57 -27.13
CA ILE A 230 -6.80 3.69 -28.08
C ILE A 230 -7.98 3.41 -28.99
N VAL A 231 -8.89 4.37 -29.15
CA VAL A 231 -10.09 4.24 -29.99
C VAL A 231 -10.23 5.41 -30.95
N LYS A 232 -10.89 5.16 -32.08
CA LYS A 232 -11.28 6.20 -33.02
C LYS A 232 -12.67 6.71 -32.68
N THR A 233 -12.79 8.00 -32.37
CA THR A 233 -14.04 8.70 -32.12
C THR A 233 -14.21 9.83 -33.15
N MET A 234 -15.34 10.54 -33.10
CA MET A 234 -15.55 11.75 -33.92
C MET A 234 -14.53 12.86 -33.60
N ASN A 235 -13.89 12.83 -32.44
CA ASN A 235 -12.92 13.82 -32.00
C ASN A 235 -11.47 13.42 -32.32
N SER A 236 -11.26 12.24 -32.90
CA SER A 236 -9.93 11.69 -33.16
C SER A 236 -9.16 12.46 -34.22
N VAL A 237 -7.86 12.56 -34.02
CA VAL A 237 -6.91 13.12 -34.98
C VAL A 237 -5.93 12.02 -35.37
N ASN A 238 -5.47 11.98 -36.62
CA ASN A 238 -4.52 10.98 -37.11
C ASN A 238 -3.09 11.28 -36.66
N GLU A 239 -2.91 11.42 -35.36
CA GLU A 239 -1.65 11.70 -34.67
C GLU A 239 -1.47 10.69 -33.52
N PRO A 240 -0.24 10.48 -33.03
CA PRO A 240 -0.01 9.68 -31.83
C PRO A 240 -0.74 10.27 -30.62
N ASN A 241 -1.25 9.40 -29.76
CA ASN A 241 -1.64 9.82 -28.42
C ASN A 241 -0.40 10.27 -27.64
N LYS A 242 -0.55 11.26 -26.77
CA LYS A 242 0.53 11.70 -25.88
C LYS A 242 0.17 11.39 -24.44
N PHE A 243 1.04 10.66 -23.75
CA PHE A 243 0.95 10.42 -22.32
C PHE A 243 2.04 11.24 -21.62
N ILE A 244 1.63 12.25 -20.86
CA ILE A 244 2.52 13.17 -20.15
C ILE A 244 2.42 12.89 -18.64
N GLY A 245 3.46 12.35 -18.05
CA GLY A 245 3.53 12.05 -16.62
C GLY A 245 4.27 13.15 -15.84
N TYR A 246 3.69 13.59 -14.72
CA TYR A 246 4.34 14.42 -13.71
C TYR A 246 4.36 13.70 -12.36
N GLU A 247 5.55 13.55 -11.79
CA GLU A 247 5.74 12.80 -10.53
C GLU A 247 6.76 13.51 -9.62
N GLY A 248 6.50 13.47 -8.31
CA GLY A 248 7.35 14.05 -7.26
C GLY A 248 8.44 13.10 -6.75
N SER A 249 8.42 11.83 -7.14
CA SER A 249 9.43 10.81 -6.82
C SER A 249 10.50 10.70 -7.90
N ILE A 250 11.76 10.88 -7.50
CA ILE A 250 12.93 10.68 -8.37
C ILE A 250 12.95 9.24 -8.88
N TYR A 251 12.65 8.31 -7.99
CA TYR A 251 12.68 6.87 -8.24
C TYR A 251 11.67 6.46 -9.32
N ALA A 252 10.41 6.86 -9.16
CA ALA A 252 9.33 6.51 -10.08
C ALA A 252 9.62 7.01 -11.50
N VAL A 253 10.08 8.25 -11.63
CA VAL A 253 10.47 8.83 -12.93
C VAL A 253 11.66 8.09 -13.54
N ALA A 254 12.68 7.75 -12.74
CA ALA A 254 13.87 7.05 -13.20
C ALA A 254 13.53 5.66 -13.73
N LYS A 255 12.88 4.83 -12.90
CA LYS A 255 12.54 3.44 -13.24
C LYS A 255 11.61 3.39 -14.45
N THR A 256 10.60 4.25 -14.50
CA THR A 256 9.61 4.25 -15.56
C THR A 256 10.20 4.68 -16.90
N ASN A 257 11.15 5.63 -16.92
CA ASN A 257 11.87 5.96 -18.16
C ASN A 257 12.72 4.78 -18.68
N VAL A 258 13.35 4.00 -17.80
CA VAL A 258 14.09 2.79 -18.20
C VAL A 258 13.14 1.73 -18.76
N ILE A 259 12.02 1.46 -18.10
CA ILE A 259 10.99 0.51 -18.58
C ILE A 259 10.45 0.95 -19.95
N LYS A 260 10.15 2.24 -20.13
CA LYS A 260 9.73 2.82 -21.42
C LYS A 260 10.76 2.54 -22.52
N GLU A 261 12.05 2.76 -22.26
CA GLU A 261 13.12 2.48 -23.24
C GLU A 261 13.30 0.97 -23.50
N MET A 262 13.07 0.11 -22.51
CA MET A 262 13.03 -1.34 -22.73
C MET A 262 11.87 -1.72 -23.67
N MET A 263 10.69 -1.11 -23.52
CA MET A 263 9.55 -1.34 -24.41
C MET A 263 9.83 -0.84 -25.85
N ILE A 264 10.36 0.37 -26.00
CA ILE A 264 10.77 0.94 -27.31
C ILE A 264 11.84 0.05 -27.96
N GLY A 265 12.81 -0.41 -27.18
CA GLY A 265 13.86 -1.33 -27.61
C GLY A 265 13.38 -2.76 -27.88
N LYS A 266 12.09 -3.06 -27.70
CA LYS A 266 11.49 -4.40 -27.84
C LYS A 266 12.24 -5.46 -27.04
N ALA A 267 12.65 -5.12 -25.82
CA ALA A 267 13.19 -6.10 -24.88
C ALA A 267 12.18 -7.26 -24.68
N PRO A 268 12.65 -8.48 -24.35
CA PRO A 268 11.75 -9.59 -24.06
C PRO A 268 10.72 -9.19 -22.99
N ILE A 269 9.45 -9.52 -23.21
CA ILE A 269 8.36 -9.13 -22.30
C ILE A 269 8.62 -9.64 -20.87
N ARG A 270 9.18 -10.85 -20.73
CA ARG A 270 9.66 -11.40 -19.46
C ARG A 270 10.66 -10.48 -18.75
N SER A 271 11.61 -9.90 -19.47
CA SER A 271 12.61 -8.98 -18.91
C SER A 271 11.99 -7.65 -18.48
N ILE A 272 11.02 -7.14 -19.23
CA ILE A 272 10.26 -5.95 -18.82
C ILE A 272 9.49 -6.22 -17.53
N ILE A 273 8.81 -7.37 -17.43
CA ILE A 273 8.07 -7.79 -16.24
C ILE A 273 9.01 -7.97 -15.03
N GLU A 274 10.20 -8.54 -15.22
CA GLU A 274 11.19 -8.69 -14.15
C GLU A 274 11.68 -7.34 -13.61
N VAL A 275 12.04 -6.38 -14.48
CA VAL A 275 12.44 -5.03 -14.05
C VAL A 275 11.29 -4.30 -13.37
N TRP A 276 10.07 -4.48 -13.85
CA TRP A 276 8.91 -3.81 -13.30
C TRP A 276 8.53 -4.39 -11.92
N PHE A 277 8.36 -5.70 -11.78
CA PHE A 277 7.64 -6.32 -10.65
C PHE A 277 8.45 -7.31 -9.80
N SER A 278 9.68 -7.66 -10.17
CA SER A 278 10.42 -8.73 -9.50
C SER A 278 11.61 -8.22 -8.69
N SER A 279 11.79 -8.80 -7.51
CA SER A 279 12.99 -8.65 -6.67
C SER A 279 14.23 -9.32 -7.28
N VAL A 280 14.06 -10.21 -8.26
CA VAL A 280 15.16 -10.92 -8.91
C VAL A 280 15.04 -10.91 -10.42
N TRP A 281 16.20 -10.83 -11.08
CA TRP A 281 16.29 -10.77 -12.53
C TRP A 281 17.18 -11.89 -13.07
N THR A 282 16.91 -12.28 -14.31
CA THR A 282 17.87 -13.06 -15.10
C THR A 282 19.02 -12.18 -15.58
N LYS A 283 20.18 -12.79 -15.89
CA LYS A 283 21.28 -12.08 -16.58
C LYS A 283 20.87 -11.50 -17.94
N LYS A 284 19.90 -12.11 -18.63
CA LYS A 284 19.33 -11.55 -19.86
C LYS A 284 18.62 -10.22 -19.60
N THR A 285 17.82 -10.17 -18.54
CA THR A 285 17.14 -8.96 -18.09
C THR A 285 18.14 -7.87 -17.69
N LEU A 286 19.22 -8.21 -16.96
CA LEU A 286 20.28 -7.27 -16.62
C LEU A 286 20.86 -6.57 -17.87
N LYS A 287 21.16 -7.34 -18.92
CA LYS A 287 21.69 -6.78 -20.17
C LYS A 287 20.67 -5.86 -20.87
N CYS A 288 19.41 -6.28 -20.94
CA CYS A 288 18.34 -5.44 -21.53
C CYS A 288 18.13 -4.14 -20.74
N PHE A 289 18.25 -4.22 -19.41
CA PHE A 289 18.18 -3.06 -18.52
C PHE A 289 19.37 -2.11 -18.75
N GLU A 290 20.60 -2.62 -18.83
CA GLU A 290 21.80 -1.85 -19.14
C GLU A 290 21.68 -1.10 -20.48
N ASP A 291 21.22 -1.79 -21.53
CA ASP A 291 20.99 -1.19 -22.85
C ASP A 291 19.98 -0.02 -22.78
N ALA A 292 18.91 -0.17 -21.99
CA ALA A 292 17.91 0.87 -21.79
C ALA A 292 18.44 2.04 -20.96
N VAL A 293 19.15 1.78 -19.85
CA VAL A 293 19.81 2.80 -19.02
C VAL A 293 20.75 3.67 -19.87
N ASN A 294 21.58 3.04 -20.72
CA ASN A 294 22.49 3.75 -21.61
C ASN A 294 21.76 4.64 -22.64
N LYS A 295 20.53 4.31 -23.03
CA LYS A 295 19.70 5.16 -23.90
C LYS A 295 19.08 6.31 -23.12
N VAL A 296 18.52 6.04 -21.94
CA VAL A 296 17.91 7.07 -21.09
C VAL A 296 18.94 8.14 -20.71
N LEU A 297 20.17 7.73 -20.36
CA LEU A 297 21.25 8.68 -20.03
C LEU A 297 21.64 9.61 -21.19
N LYS A 298 21.24 9.33 -22.44
CA LYS A 298 21.45 10.24 -23.59
C LYS A 298 20.36 11.29 -23.75
N TYR A 299 19.29 11.25 -22.96
CA TYR A 299 18.28 12.30 -22.94
C TYR A 299 18.91 13.63 -22.54
N LYS A 300 18.28 14.74 -22.97
CA LYS A 300 18.76 16.09 -22.64
C LYS A 300 18.50 16.41 -21.17
N ASP A 301 19.17 17.42 -20.64
CA ASP A 301 18.89 17.89 -19.28
C ASP A 301 17.62 18.75 -19.25
N ALA A 302 16.76 18.48 -18.29
CA ALA A 302 15.64 19.34 -17.95
C ALA A 302 16.15 20.57 -17.17
N PRO A 303 15.46 21.72 -17.24
CA PRO A 303 15.80 22.88 -16.43
C PRO A 303 15.64 22.59 -14.92
N ASN A 304 16.54 23.15 -14.10
CA ASN A 304 16.50 22.97 -12.63
C ASN A 304 15.43 23.84 -11.95
N ASN A 305 15.22 25.05 -12.47
CA ASN A 305 14.41 26.09 -11.81
C ASN A 305 13.23 26.55 -12.68
N ALA A 306 12.87 25.78 -13.69
CA ALA A 306 11.75 26.06 -14.57
C ALA A 306 11.00 24.76 -14.89
N PRO A 307 9.72 24.84 -15.31
CA PRO A 307 8.99 23.67 -15.77
C PRO A 307 9.74 22.94 -16.91
N PRO A 308 9.77 21.60 -16.92
CA PRO A 308 10.33 20.85 -18.04
C PRO A 308 9.49 21.05 -19.30
N ASN A 309 10.08 20.82 -20.48
CA ASN A 309 9.29 20.80 -21.70
C ASN A 309 8.41 19.53 -21.72
N PRO A 310 7.08 19.67 -21.76
CA PRO A 310 6.18 18.53 -21.56
C PRO A 310 6.32 17.44 -22.62
N THR A 311 6.76 17.79 -23.84
CA THR A 311 6.83 16.88 -24.99
C THR A 311 8.27 16.60 -25.45
N LYS A 312 9.24 16.68 -24.53
CA LYS A 312 10.62 16.28 -24.79
C LYS A 312 11.09 15.22 -23.80
N ASN A 313 11.98 14.36 -24.28
CA ASN A 313 12.71 13.42 -23.43
C ASN A 313 13.87 14.18 -22.76
N GLU A 314 13.60 14.67 -21.55
CA GLU A 314 14.53 15.40 -20.72
C GLU A 314 14.61 14.74 -19.34
N LEU A 315 15.78 14.82 -18.69
CA LEU A 315 16.01 14.30 -17.35
C LEU A 315 16.39 15.43 -16.41
N HIS A 316 15.71 15.51 -15.28
CA HIS A 316 16.16 16.33 -14.17
C HIS A 316 17.47 15.75 -13.59
N PRO A 317 18.46 16.57 -13.16
CA PRO A 317 19.76 16.06 -12.71
C PRO A 317 19.69 15.04 -11.57
N LYS A 318 18.73 15.18 -10.65
CA LYS A 318 18.50 14.19 -9.58
C LYS A 318 18.08 12.82 -10.12
N VAL A 319 17.22 12.79 -11.15
CA VAL A 319 16.80 11.55 -11.83
C VAL A 319 17.98 10.94 -12.57
N ARG A 320 18.75 11.77 -13.30
CA ARG A 320 19.96 11.33 -13.99
C ARG A 320 20.97 10.70 -13.03
N SER A 321 21.20 11.31 -11.87
CA SER A 321 22.11 10.80 -10.84
C SER A 321 21.74 9.37 -10.39
N LEU A 322 20.46 9.11 -10.13
CA LEU A 322 19.99 7.77 -9.76
C LEU A 322 20.21 6.76 -10.90
N ILE A 323 19.89 7.14 -12.13
CA ILE A 323 20.08 6.25 -13.29
C ILE A 323 21.57 5.96 -13.54
N SER A 324 22.46 6.94 -13.36
CA SER A 324 23.90 6.74 -13.43
C SER A 324 24.39 5.76 -12.35
N HIS A 325 23.88 5.88 -11.13
CA HIS A 325 24.19 4.94 -10.05
C HIS A 325 23.74 3.49 -10.40
N TRP A 326 22.57 3.33 -11.02
CA TRP A 326 22.13 2.03 -11.52
C TRP A 326 23.03 1.51 -12.64
N SER A 327 23.48 2.38 -13.55
CA SER A 327 24.42 2.02 -14.62
C SER A 327 25.74 1.46 -14.07
N GLU A 328 26.23 2.01 -12.96
CA GLU A 328 27.43 1.52 -12.29
C GLU A 328 27.17 0.18 -11.58
N SER A 329 26.01 0.07 -10.92
CA SER A 329 25.59 -1.13 -10.19
C SER A 329 25.45 -2.38 -11.07
N VAL A 330 25.23 -2.22 -12.37
CA VAL A 330 25.18 -3.34 -13.35
C VAL A 330 26.47 -4.17 -13.35
N LYS A 331 27.62 -3.56 -13.02
CA LYS A 331 28.94 -4.22 -13.04
C LYS A 331 29.11 -5.25 -11.92
N SER A 332 28.39 -5.10 -10.82
CA SER A 332 28.51 -5.93 -9.62
C SER A 332 27.14 -6.22 -8.98
N PRO A 333 26.24 -6.95 -9.67
CA PRO A 333 24.91 -7.20 -9.16
C PRO A 333 24.94 -8.19 -7.99
N LYS A 334 24.16 -7.91 -6.95
CA LYS A 334 23.98 -8.80 -5.79
C LYS A 334 23.32 -10.12 -6.20
N SER A 335 23.47 -11.15 -5.37
CA SER A 335 22.93 -12.50 -5.64
C SER A 335 21.42 -12.59 -5.38
N ARG A 336 20.80 -13.67 -5.87
CA ARG A 336 19.41 -14.02 -5.54
C ARG A 336 19.18 -14.18 -4.02
N GLN A 337 20.14 -14.77 -3.31
CA GLN A 337 20.04 -14.99 -1.86
C GLN A 337 20.04 -13.65 -1.11
N GLU A 338 20.87 -12.71 -1.56
CA GLU A 338 20.91 -11.36 -1.01
C GLU A 338 19.59 -10.63 -1.28
N ALA A 339 19.01 -10.78 -2.47
CA ALA A 339 17.68 -10.24 -2.77
C ALA A 339 16.62 -10.75 -1.79
N HIS A 340 16.65 -12.04 -1.44
CA HIS A 340 15.70 -12.62 -0.47
C HIS A 340 15.91 -12.09 0.94
N LYS A 341 17.17 -11.84 1.33
CA LYS A 341 17.49 -11.26 2.63
C LYS A 341 16.93 -9.84 2.71
N LEU A 342 17.28 -8.99 1.74
CA LEU A 342 16.81 -7.60 1.66
C LEU A 342 15.28 -7.50 1.55
N TRP A 343 14.65 -8.43 0.82
CA TRP A 343 13.19 -8.51 0.76
C TRP A 343 12.58 -8.86 2.12
N ALA A 344 13.18 -9.84 2.83
CA ALA A 344 12.68 -10.29 4.12
C ALA A 344 12.73 -9.20 5.21
N GLU A 345 13.69 -8.27 5.12
CA GLU A 345 13.83 -7.12 6.03
C GLU A 345 12.66 -6.13 5.98
N THR A 346 11.77 -6.25 4.98
CA THR A 346 10.62 -5.33 4.80
C THR A 346 9.26 -5.87 5.21
N PHE A 347 9.21 -7.07 5.80
CA PHE A 347 8.00 -7.60 6.41
C PHE A 347 7.76 -7.01 7.79
N ASP A 348 6.50 -6.69 8.09
CA ASP A 348 6.10 -6.21 9.41
C ASP A 348 5.50 -7.33 10.26
N SER A 349 5.37 -7.10 11.56
CA SER A 349 4.91 -8.11 12.51
C SER A 349 3.40 -8.43 12.44
N GLY A 350 2.64 -7.75 11.57
CA GLY A 350 1.18 -7.82 11.46
C GLY A 350 0.63 -8.35 10.13
N ASP A 351 1.51 -8.71 9.18
CA ASP A 351 1.31 -9.10 7.77
C ASP A 351 -0.10 -9.58 7.34
N SER A 352 -1.02 -8.62 7.25
CA SER A 352 -2.37 -8.78 6.69
C SER A 352 -2.39 -9.27 5.24
N ILE A 353 -1.25 -9.26 4.54
CA ILE A 353 -1.13 -9.72 3.16
C ILE A 353 -1.51 -11.20 3.00
N PHE A 354 -1.31 -12.01 4.03
CA PHE A 354 -1.68 -13.43 3.99
C PHE A 354 -3.19 -13.67 3.98
N TYR A 355 -4.03 -12.65 4.22
CA TYR A 355 -5.47 -12.76 3.96
C TYR A 355 -5.75 -13.17 2.51
N LEU A 356 -4.99 -12.66 1.54
CA LEU A 356 -5.09 -13.07 0.14
C LEU A 356 -4.89 -14.59 0.01
N VAL A 357 -3.80 -15.10 0.61
CA VAL A 357 -3.45 -16.52 0.56
C VAL A 357 -4.54 -17.39 1.16
N THR A 358 -5.07 -17.02 2.33
CA THR A 358 -6.12 -17.83 2.97
C THR A 358 -7.41 -17.90 2.17
N ASN A 359 -7.66 -16.92 1.29
CA ASN A 359 -8.89 -16.87 0.50
C ASN A 359 -8.76 -17.54 -0.87
N LEU A 360 -7.55 -17.86 -1.35
CA LEU A 360 -7.36 -18.67 -2.55
C LEU A 360 -7.90 -20.09 -2.35
N VAL A 361 -8.63 -20.60 -3.34
CA VAL A 361 -9.33 -21.90 -3.23
C VAL A 361 -8.37 -23.09 -3.35
N GLU A 362 -7.41 -23.04 -4.28
CA GLU A 362 -6.54 -24.18 -4.58
C GLU A 362 -5.20 -24.11 -3.81
N PRO A 363 -4.71 -25.23 -3.22
CA PRO A 363 -3.40 -25.27 -2.55
C PRO A 363 -2.24 -24.83 -3.45
N ARG A 364 -2.27 -25.18 -4.74
CA ARG A 364 -1.21 -24.82 -5.70
C ARG A 364 -1.05 -23.31 -5.85
N ASP A 365 -2.16 -22.57 -5.79
CA ASP A 365 -2.17 -21.11 -5.92
C ASP A 365 -1.72 -20.47 -4.60
N ARG A 366 -2.12 -21.04 -3.45
CA ARG A 366 -1.63 -20.62 -2.13
C ARG A 366 -0.13 -20.75 -2.02
N ILE A 367 0.45 -21.88 -2.44
CA ILE A 367 1.90 -22.09 -2.42
C ILE A 367 2.62 -21.05 -3.29
N GLN A 368 2.13 -20.81 -4.51
CA GLN A 368 2.74 -19.85 -5.43
C GLN A 368 2.63 -18.40 -4.95
N ALA A 369 1.46 -17.99 -4.47
CA ALA A 369 1.24 -16.65 -3.92
C ALA A 369 2.07 -16.43 -2.65
N THR A 370 2.14 -17.44 -1.77
CA THR A 370 2.99 -17.42 -0.58
C THR A 370 4.46 -17.26 -0.95
N ARG A 371 4.94 -18.02 -1.95
CA ARG A 371 6.32 -17.90 -2.43
C ARG A 371 6.61 -16.49 -2.94
N HIS A 372 5.72 -15.94 -3.75
CA HIS A 372 5.87 -14.58 -4.26
C HIS A 372 5.89 -13.56 -3.13
N ILE A 373 4.94 -13.61 -2.19
CA ILE A 373 4.91 -12.74 -1.01
C ILE A 373 6.27 -12.81 -0.31
N LEU A 374 6.72 -13.99 0.11
CA LEU A 374 7.94 -14.20 0.90
C LEU A 374 9.26 -13.85 0.19
N THR A 375 9.26 -13.61 -1.12
CA THR A 375 10.50 -13.45 -1.88
C THR A 375 10.52 -12.27 -2.84
N GLY A 376 9.37 -11.69 -3.19
CA GLY A 376 9.23 -10.67 -4.22
C GLY A 376 9.46 -11.18 -5.64
N GLU A 377 9.68 -12.50 -5.84
CA GLU A 377 10.10 -13.05 -7.12
C GLU A 377 8.90 -13.27 -8.06
N PHE A 378 9.03 -12.80 -9.31
CA PHE A 378 8.01 -12.91 -10.37
C PHE A 378 8.71 -12.89 -11.76
N PRO A 379 8.15 -13.36 -12.90
CA PRO A 379 6.85 -13.99 -13.14
C PRO A 379 6.79 -15.51 -13.39
N LEU A 380 6.85 -16.32 -12.33
CA LEU A 380 6.78 -17.79 -12.31
C LEU A 380 8.17 -18.41 -12.11
N MET A 381 8.34 -19.00 -10.93
CA MET A 381 9.58 -19.53 -10.38
C MET A 381 9.50 -21.06 -10.34
N ASP A 382 10.01 -21.71 -11.39
CA ASP A 382 10.41 -23.11 -11.30
C ASP A 382 11.83 -23.15 -10.73
N ASP A 383 12.02 -23.95 -9.67
CA ASP A 383 13.29 -24.11 -8.97
C ASP A 383 14.42 -24.70 -9.86
N HIS A 384 14.10 -25.03 -11.12
CA HIS A 384 15.01 -25.59 -12.11
C HIS A 384 15.94 -24.57 -12.79
N GLN A 385 15.73 -23.25 -12.62
CA GLN A 385 16.61 -22.21 -13.17
C GLN A 385 17.44 -21.49 -12.09
N GLN A 386 18.08 -22.24 -11.19
CA GLN A 386 18.94 -21.66 -10.14
C GLN A 386 20.20 -20.95 -10.68
N LYS A 387 20.66 -21.26 -11.89
CA LYS A 387 21.89 -20.66 -12.44
C LYS A 387 21.55 -19.33 -13.12
N ASN A 388 22.19 -18.26 -12.68
CA ASN A 388 22.18 -16.91 -13.30
C ASN A 388 21.04 -15.95 -12.91
N LEU A 389 20.56 -16.02 -11.67
CA LEU A 389 19.66 -15.01 -11.08
C LEU A 389 20.44 -14.01 -10.23
N ILE A 390 20.04 -12.75 -10.31
CA ILE A 390 20.62 -11.62 -9.57
C ILE A 390 19.52 -10.83 -8.85
N ALA A 391 19.90 -10.04 -7.86
CA ALA A 391 19.01 -9.07 -7.22
C ALA A 391 18.62 -7.96 -8.20
N SER A 392 17.40 -7.46 -8.06
CA SER A 392 16.90 -6.30 -8.77
C SER A 392 17.72 -5.06 -8.42
N ILE A 393 18.37 -4.47 -9.42
CA ILE A 393 19.14 -3.24 -9.22
C ILE A 393 18.21 -2.11 -8.80
N THR A 394 17.05 -1.97 -9.45
CA THR A 394 16.15 -0.88 -9.13
C THR A 394 15.49 -1.04 -7.77
N MET A 395 15.26 -2.25 -7.25
CA MET A 395 14.63 -2.38 -5.92
C MET A 395 15.61 -2.14 -4.77
N PHE A 396 16.88 -2.53 -4.95
CA PHE A 396 17.84 -2.63 -3.83
C PHE A 396 19.05 -1.69 -3.91
N ASN A 397 19.34 -1.11 -5.07
CA ASN A 397 20.49 -0.20 -5.24
C ASN A 397 19.99 1.22 -5.47
N CYS A 398 19.52 1.87 -4.41
CA CYS A 398 19.14 3.28 -4.43
C CYS A 398 20.34 4.15 -3.97
N ASN A 399 20.47 5.36 -4.52
CA ASN A 399 21.55 6.29 -4.15
C ASN A 399 21.27 6.95 -2.77
N ASN A 400 22.26 7.66 -2.23
CA ASN A 400 22.18 8.31 -0.91
C ASN A 400 20.93 9.19 -0.80
N GLY A 401 20.04 8.85 0.14
CA GLY A 401 18.80 9.58 0.43
C GLY A 401 17.50 8.94 -0.08
N ILE A 402 17.58 7.86 -0.88
CA ILE A 402 16.42 7.03 -1.22
C ILE A 402 16.63 5.66 -0.57
N SER A 403 15.85 5.37 0.46
CA SER A 403 15.74 4.04 1.03
C SER A 403 15.22 3.06 -0.03
N PRO A 404 15.79 1.84 -0.09
CA PRO A 404 15.23 0.77 -0.91
C PRO A 404 13.79 0.47 -0.49
N HIS A 405 13.09 -0.29 -1.33
CA HIS A 405 11.64 -0.60 -1.28
C HIS A 405 10.99 -0.49 0.12
N SER A 406 9.80 0.11 0.19
CA SER A 406 9.06 0.22 1.46
C SER A 406 8.42 -1.11 1.88
N THR A 407 7.91 -1.16 3.12
CA THR A 407 7.10 -2.29 3.59
C THR A 407 5.91 -2.55 2.65
N SER A 408 5.65 -3.83 2.37
CA SER A 408 4.44 -4.31 1.67
C SER A 408 4.20 -3.90 0.20
N GLU A 409 5.24 -3.77 -0.64
CA GLU A 409 5.05 -3.61 -2.09
C GLU A 409 4.68 -4.94 -2.79
N PHE A 410 3.41 -5.31 -2.80
CA PHE A 410 2.96 -6.55 -3.44
C PHE A 410 2.28 -6.27 -4.77
N MET A 411 2.77 -6.89 -5.86
CA MET A 411 2.20 -6.69 -7.19
C MET A 411 0.70 -7.02 -7.25
N PHE A 412 0.23 -7.94 -6.39
CA PHE A 412 -1.18 -8.31 -6.31
C PHE A 412 -2.08 -7.10 -6.01
N GLU A 413 -1.59 -6.12 -5.27
CA GLU A 413 -2.30 -4.88 -4.95
C GLU A 413 -2.49 -3.98 -6.18
N MET A 414 -1.65 -4.12 -7.20
CA MET A 414 -1.77 -3.39 -8.47
C MET A 414 -2.61 -4.11 -9.52
N MET A 415 -2.61 -5.45 -9.51
CA MET A 415 -3.14 -6.22 -10.63
C MET A 415 -4.66 -6.10 -10.73
N PRO A 416 -5.25 -5.77 -11.89
CA PRO A 416 -6.70 -5.65 -12.04
C PRO A 416 -7.38 -7.03 -12.05
N SER A 417 -7.63 -7.55 -10.85
CA SER A 417 -8.18 -8.89 -10.62
C SER A 417 -9.50 -9.11 -11.36
N ASP A 418 -10.39 -8.11 -11.40
CA ASP A 418 -11.66 -8.16 -12.14
C ASP A 418 -11.47 -8.57 -13.60
N HIS A 419 -10.48 -7.98 -14.27
CA HIS A 419 -10.18 -8.26 -15.66
C HIS A 419 -9.38 -9.57 -15.84
N ILE A 420 -8.44 -9.83 -14.93
CA ILE A 420 -7.57 -11.01 -15.01
C ILE A 420 -8.38 -12.29 -14.77
N LEU A 421 -9.18 -12.31 -13.71
CA LEU A 421 -9.87 -13.53 -13.28
C LEU A 421 -11.04 -13.87 -14.19
N SER A 422 -11.78 -12.87 -14.69
CA SER A 422 -12.91 -13.09 -15.62
C SER A 422 -12.50 -13.74 -16.95
N GLY A 423 -11.28 -13.49 -17.43
CA GLY A 423 -10.77 -14.05 -18.69
C GLY A 423 -10.10 -15.43 -18.57
N ASN A 424 -10.07 -16.05 -17.38
CA ASN A 424 -9.32 -17.27 -17.14
C ASN A 424 -10.18 -18.41 -16.56
N ASN A 425 -9.65 -19.64 -16.60
CA ASN A 425 -10.26 -20.79 -15.96
C ASN A 425 -9.32 -21.34 -14.89
N ARG A 426 -9.72 -21.21 -13.62
CA ARG A 426 -8.89 -21.60 -12.47
C ARG A 426 -8.46 -23.05 -12.46
N LYS A 427 -9.18 -23.97 -13.11
CA LYS A 427 -8.80 -25.39 -13.17
C LYS A 427 -7.55 -25.58 -14.03
N ASN A 428 -7.42 -24.79 -15.10
CA ASN A 428 -6.37 -24.95 -16.10
C ASN A 428 -5.21 -23.96 -15.91
N THR A 429 -5.52 -22.74 -15.46
CA THR A 429 -4.54 -21.65 -15.34
C THR A 429 -4.34 -21.30 -13.86
N PRO A 430 -3.16 -21.57 -13.27
CA PRO A 430 -2.83 -21.10 -11.92
C PRO A 430 -2.93 -19.56 -11.80
N PHE A 431 -3.19 -19.06 -10.59
CA PHE A 431 -3.44 -17.64 -10.32
C PHE A 431 -2.29 -16.74 -10.82
N LEU A 432 -1.04 -17.04 -10.47
CA LEU A 432 0.11 -16.25 -10.93
C LEU A 432 0.31 -16.34 -12.45
N LYS A 433 -0.04 -17.47 -13.08
CA LYS A 433 0.03 -17.63 -14.53
C LYS A 433 -1.03 -16.76 -15.22
N ALA A 434 -2.22 -16.61 -14.64
CA ALA A 434 -3.24 -15.71 -15.15
C ALA A 434 -2.75 -14.25 -15.13
N ILE A 435 -2.10 -13.82 -14.03
CA ILE A 435 -1.47 -12.50 -13.93
C ILE A 435 -0.39 -12.32 -15.00
N TYR A 436 0.51 -13.31 -15.16
CA TYR A 436 1.57 -13.24 -16.17
C TYR A 436 1.00 -13.12 -17.58
N ASN A 437 0.01 -13.92 -17.94
CA ASN A 437 -0.62 -13.88 -19.27
C ASN A 437 -1.23 -12.49 -19.54
N PHE A 438 -1.89 -11.89 -18.53
CA PHE A 438 -2.41 -10.52 -18.64
C PHE A 438 -1.31 -9.49 -18.90
N LEU A 439 -0.22 -9.55 -18.12
CA LEU A 439 0.92 -8.64 -18.28
C LEU A 439 1.59 -8.84 -19.64
N GLU A 440 1.74 -10.08 -20.09
CA GLU A 440 2.34 -10.40 -21.37
C GLU A 440 1.56 -9.76 -22.53
N VAL A 441 0.23 -9.93 -22.54
CA VAL A 441 -0.66 -9.32 -23.54
C VAL A 441 -0.63 -7.79 -23.45
N SER A 442 -0.74 -7.24 -22.24
CA SER A 442 -0.85 -5.80 -22.00
C SER A 442 0.43 -5.05 -22.34
N ILE A 443 1.59 -5.58 -21.95
CA ILE A 443 2.90 -4.98 -22.26
C ILE A 443 3.19 -5.11 -23.75
N THR A 444 2.86 -6.26 -24.37
CA THR A 444 3.00 -6.42 -25.84
C THR A 444 2.19 -5.36 -26.60
N LYS A 445 0.96 -5.08 -26.14
CA LYS A 445 0.12 -4.00 -26.69
C LYS A 445 0.81 -2.64 -26.55
N ILE A 446 1.37 -2.30 -25.39
CA ILE A 446 2.07 -1.02 -25.18
C ILE A 446 3.33 -0.93 -26.05
N CYS A 447 4.13 -1.99 -26.16
CA CYS A 447 5.28 -2.04 -27.07
C CYS A 447 4.86 -1.78 -28.53
N ASN A 448 3.72 -2.33 -28.95
CA ASN A 448 3.18 -2.07 -30.28
C ASN A 448 2.72 -0.62 -30.44
N TRP A 449 2.17 0.04 -29.42
CA TRP A 449 1.83 1.47 -29.53
C TRP A 449 3.06 2.38 -29.56
N LEU A 450 4.10 2.06 -28.80
CA LEU A 450 5.37 2.80 -28.80
C LEU A 450 6.19 2.58 -30.07
N SER A 451 5.95 1.48 -30.78
CA SER A 451 6.65 1.10 -32.01
C SER A 451 5.69 0.40 -32.99
N PRO A 452 4.75 1.16 -33.58
CA PRO A 452 3.65 0.62 -34.37
C PRO A 452 4.14 -0.21 -35.56
N PRO A 453 3.62 -1.45 -35.73
CA PRO A 453 3.82 -2.20 -36.96
C PRO A 453 3.29 -1.42 -38.17
N ALA A 454 3.86 -1.67 -39.35
CA ALA A 454 3.37 -1.08 -40.59
C ALA A 454 1.85 -1.30 -40.73
N ARG A 455 1.12 -0.24 -41.14
CA ARG A 455 -0.34 -0.20 -41.33
C ARG A 455 -1.20 -0.08 -40.07
N LYS A 456 -0.65 -0.08 -38.86
CA LYS A 456 -1.40 0.31 -37.65
C LYS A 456 -1.34 1.82 -37.44
N THR A 457 -2.47 2.44 -37.15
CA THR A 457 -2.57 3.88 -36.87
C THR A 457 -2.51 4.21 -35.38
N GLU A 458 -2.70 3.21 -34.52
CA GLU A 458 -2.65 3.37 -33.06
C GLU A 458 -1.19 3.50 -32.61
N SER A 459 -0.83 4.67 -32.08
CA SER A 459 0.50 4.93 -31.54
C SER A 459 0.43 5.83 -30.32
N ILE A 460 1.47 5.76 -29.49
CA ILE A 460 1.59 6.58 -28.29
C ILE A 460 3.02 7.10 -28.11
N GLU A 461 3.13 8.34 -27.67
CA GLU A 461 4.35 8.97 -27.18
C GLU A 461 4.26 9.14 -25.67
N ILE A 462 5.33 8.81 -24.94
CA ILE A 462 5.37 8.86 -23.48
C ILE A 462 6.50 9.78 -23.01
N TYR A 463 6.13 10.81 -22.25
CA TYR A 463 7.04 11.80 -21.68
C TYR A 463 6.83 11.86 -20.16
N LEU A 464 7.91 11.71 -19.39
CA LEU A 464 7.84 11.47 -17.94
C LEU A 464 8.78 12.44 -17.22
N HIS A 465 8.21 13.26 -16.33
CA HIS A 465 8.89 14.42 -15.76
C HIS A 465 8.91 14.36 -14.23
N TYR A 466 10.07 14.66 -13.66
CA TYR A 466 10.22 14.89 -12.22
C TYR A 466 9.81 16.33 -11.90
N GLN A 467 8.57 16.49 -11.46
CA GLN A 467 7.98 17.78 -11.13
C GLN A 467 6.71 17.57 -10.30
N SER A 468 6.65 18.17 -9.12
CA SER A 468 5.41 18.24 -8.33
C SER A 468 4.44 19.27 -8.92
N VAL A 469 3.16 18.91 -9.02
CA VAL A 469 2.07 19.78 -9.47
C VAL A 469 1.27 20.24 -8.25
N ASN A 470 1.49 21.48 -7.82
CA ASN A 470 0.83 22.12 -6.67
C ASN A 470 0.34 23.51 -7.06
N ASN A 471 -0.26 24.28 -6.14
CA ASN A 471 -0.80 25.62 -6.46
C ASN A 471 0.25 26.72 -6.63
N ASP A 472 1.54 26.43 -6.41
CA ASP A 472 2.59 27.46 -6.28
C ASP A 472 3.38 27.69 -7.57
N ASN A 473 3.06 26.96 -8.66
CA ASN A 473 3.82 27.03 -9.91
C ASN A 473 2.92 27.38 -11.13
N PRO A 474 2.57 28.67 -11.30
CA PRO A 474 1.71 29.11 -12.41
C PRO A 474 2.33 28.89 -13.79
N ALA A 475 3.66 28.91 -13.91
CA ALA A 475 4.35 28.62 -15.17
C ALA A 475 4.15 27.15 -15.60
N LEU A 476 4.20 26.22 -14.64
CA LEU A 476 3.89 24.82 -14.88
C LEU A 476 2.42 24.63 -15.27
N HIS A 477 1.49 25.30 -14.58
CA HIS A 477 0.06 25.22 -14.92
C HIS A 477 -0.20 25.69 -16.35
N ALA A 478 0.41 26.81 -16.75
CA ALA A 478 0.30 27.32 -18.10
C ALA A 478 0.88 26.34 -19.13
N SER A 479 2.03 25.73 -18.84
CA SER A 479 2.64 24.69 -19.69
C SER A 479 1.73 23.47 -19.85
N ILE A 480 1.13 22.98 -18.76
CA ILE A 480 0.19 21.85 -18.80
C ILE A 480 -1.07 22.23 -19.58
N ARG A 481 -1.63 23.42 -19.33
CA ARG A 481 -2.83 23.91 -20.00
C ARG A 481 -2.64 24.06 -21.51
N GLN A 482 -1.46 24.47 -21.95
CA GLN A 482 -1.10 24.59 -23.37
C GLN A 482 -1.12 23.24 -24.12
N LEU A 483 -1.06 22.12 -23.40
CA LEU A 483 -1.23 20.79 -24.00
C LEU A 483 -2.67 20.50 -24.42
N ASP A 484 -3.64 21.32 -23.99
CA ASP A 484 -5.07 21.09 -24.10
C ASP A 484 -5.45 19.65 -23.67
N PRO A 485 -5.24 19.28 -22.40
CA PRO A 485 -5.43 17.90 -21.94
C PRO A 485 -6.84 17.40 -22.22
N TRP A 486 -6.98 16.27 -22.90
CA TRP A 486 -8.29 15.62 -23.05
C TRP A 486 -8.69 14.94 -21.73
N ILE A 487 -7.73 14.25 -21.11
CA ILE A 487 -7.91 13.62 -19.81
C ILE A 487 -6.78 14.02 -18.87
N MET A 488 -7.12 14.29 -17.62
CA MET A 488 -6.16 14.43 -16.53
C MET A 488 -6.47 13.44 -15.41
N SER A 489 -5.52 12.56 -15.07
CA SER A 489 -5.63 11.65 -13.93
C SER A 489 -4.81 12.13 -12.74
N TRP A 490 -5.39 12.06 -11.55
CA TRP A 490 -4.84 12.56 -10.28
C TRP A 490 -4.81 11.40 -9.27
N SER A 491 -3.66 10.76 -9.11
CA SER A 491 -3.51 9.59 -8.23
C SER A 491 -3.28 10.03 -6.79
N ASN A 492 -4.33 10.02 -5.96
CA ASN A 492 -4.32 10.40 -4.54
C ASN A 492 -3.91 11.86 -4.25
N ILE A 493 -3.68 12.68 -5.28
CA ILE A 493 -3.23 14.07 -5.13
C ILE A 493 -4.23 14.87 -4.30
N TYR A 494 -5.54 14.67 -4.50
CA TYR A 494 -6.58 15.39 -3.76
C TYR A 494 -6.44 15.27 -2.24
N ASP A 495 -5.98 14.13 -1.73
CA ASP A 495 -5.96 13.86 -0.29
C ASP A 495 -5.08 14.85 0.49
N TYR A 496 -4.19 15.57 -0.21
CA TYR A 496 -3.25 16.56 0.31
C TYR A 496 -3.72 18.01 0.11
N PHE A 497 -4.95 18.23 -0.36
CA PHE A 497 -5.52 19.55 -0.59
C PHE A 497 -6.86 19.71 0.11
N ASN A 498 -7.17 20.95 0.48
CA ASN A 498 -8.55 21.34 0.72
C ASN A 498 -9.32 21.37 -0.61
N VAL A 499 -10.62 21.06 -0.57
CA VAL A 499 -11.50 20.98 -1.76
C VAL A 499 -11.38 22.21 -2.66
N HIS A 500 -11.45 23.41 -2.07
CA HIS A 500 -11.37 24.67 -2.81
C HIS A 500 -10.05 24.81 -3.59
N ASP A 501 -8.93 24.57 -2.92
CA ASP A 501 -7.60 24.74 -3.50
C ASP A 501 -7.29 23.68 -4.55
N PHE A 502 -7.85 22.48 -4.39
CA PHE A 502 -7.76 21.45 -5.40
C PHE A 502 -8.55 21.84 -6.67
N HIS A 503 -9.80 22.30 -6.53
CA HIS A 503 -10.57 22.76 -7.69
C HIS A 503 -9.90 23.94 -8.43
N LYS A 504 -9.22 24.83 -7.70
CA LYS A 504 -8.39 25.90 -8.28
C LYS A 504 -7.26 25.31 -9.14
N LEU A 505 -6.52 24.33 -8.61
CA LEU A 505 -5.46 23.63 -9.35
C LEU A 505 -5.99 22.94 -10.60
N LEU A 506 -7.11 22.22 -10.49
CA LEU A 506 -7.73 21.52 -11.62
C LEU A 506 -8.04 22.48 -12.77
N ARG A 507 -8.59 23.67 -12.48
CA ARG A 507 -8.91 24.69 -13.48
C ARG A 507 -7.67 25.34 -14.09
N ALA A 508 -6.62 25.56 -13.28
CA ALA A 508 -5.38 26.15 -13.76
C ALA A 508 -4.71 25.28 -14.84
N CYS A 509 -4.81 23.95 -14.71
CA CYS A 509 -4.17 23.00 -15.63
C CYS A 509 -5.06 22.50 -16.78
N SER A 510 -6.40 22.58 -16.67
CA SER A 510 -7.33 21.98 -17.65
C SER A 510 -7.58 22.86 -18.88
N GLY A 511 -7.80 22.23 -20.02
CA GLY A 511 -8.44 22.82 -21.20
C GLY A 511 -9.97 22.90 -21.04
N GLU A 512 -10.66 23.42 -22.05
CA GLU A 512 -12.13 23.56 -22.02
C GLU A 512 -12.84 22.20 -21.90
N ASN A 513 -12.33 21.19 -22.60
CA ASN A 513 -12.98 19.87 -22.72
C ASN A 513 -12.36 18.80 -21.82
N THR A 514 -11.47 19.17 -20.89
CA THR A 514 -10.77 18.21 -20.05
C THR A 514 -11.73 17.41 -19.18
N VAL A 515 -11.54 16.09 -19.16
CA VAL A 515 -12.14 15.18 -18.20
C VAL A 515 -11.12 14.89 -17.10
N HIS A 516 -11.54 15.04 -15.85
CA HIS A 516 -10.73 14.73 -14.68
C HIS A 516 -11.08 13.35 -14.13
N LEU A 517 -10.05 12.56 -13.85
CA LEU A 517 -10.11 11.33 -13.06
C LEU A 517 -9.37 11.55 -11.75
N VAL A 518 -10.10 11.62 -10.63
CA VAL A 518 -9.54 11.88 -9.30
C VAL A 518 -9.76 10.66 -8.42
N ILE A 519 -8.69 10.19 -7.78
CA ILE A 519 -8.72 9.09 -6.82
C ILE A 519 -8.51 9.67 -5.42
N SER A 520 -9.35 9.25 -4.46
CA SER A 520 -9.18 9.58 -3.03
C SER A 520 -9.21 8.31 -2.18
N MET A 521 -8.24 8.22 -1.27
CA MET A 521 -8.14 7.17 -0.26
C MET A 521 -8.56 7.67 1.12
N ASN A 522 -8.26 8.95 1.40
CA ASN A 522 -8.36 9.49 2.75
C ASN A 522 -9.71 10.13 3.07
N TRP A 523 -10.66 10.18 2.13
CA TRP A 523 -12.00 10.71 2.38
C TRP A 523 -12.72 10.03 3.57
N ILE A 524 -12.43 8.75 3.82
CA ILE A 524 -12.98 8.03 4.98
C ILE A 524 -12.50 8.65 6.29
N THR A 525 -11.27 9.18 6.33
CA THR A 525 -10.66 9.84 7.49
C THR A 525 -11.20 11.25 7.76
N GLU A 526 -12.12 11.72 6.91
CA GLU A 526 -12.79 13.02 7.01
C GLU A 526 -14.29 12.87 7.27
N THR A 527 -14.85 11.70 7.02
CA THR A 527 -16.30 11.50 6.99
C THR A 527 -16.76 10.71 8.20
N TYR A 528 -17.56 11.33 9.08
CA TYR A 528 -18.14 10.62 10.22
C TYR A 528 -19.17 9.58 9.75
N GLY A 529 -19.03 8.34 10.19
CA GLY A 529 -19.84 7.21 9.73
C GLY A 529 -19.20 6.41 8.59
N ALA A 530 -18.00 6.77 8.12
CA ALA A 530 -17.26 5.98 7.12
C ALA A 530 -16.56 4.75 7.70
N HIS A 531 -16.50 4.62 9.04
CA HIS A 531 -15.90 3.47 9.72
C HIS A 531 -16.86 2.86 10.73
N ILE A 532 -16.76 1.55 10.92
CA ILE A 532 -17.71 0.81 11.77
C ILE A 532 -17.80 1.30 13.22
N MET A 533 -16.70 1.79 13.78
CA MET A 533 -16.66 2.24 15.17
C MET A 533 -17.40 3.56 15.42
N ASP A 534 -17.81 4.26 14.36
CA ASP A 534 -18.63 5.48 14.47
C ASP A 534 -20.08 5.17 14.89
N TYR A 535 -20.49 3.90 14.84
CA TYR A 535 -21.85 3.42 15.12
C TYR A 535 -21.95 2.72 16.47
N ASN A 536 -23.17 2.60 17.01
CA ASN A 536 -23.45 1.77 18.18
C ASN A 536 -23.42 0.27 17.82
N VAL A 537 -23.28 -0.60 18.84
CA VAL A 537 -23.11 -2.05 18.68
C VAL A 537 -24.22 -2.72 17.85
N GLU A 538 -25.48 -2.31 18.02
CA GLU A 538 -26.59 -2.88 17.26
C GLU A 538 -26.46 -2.59 15.76
N LEU A 539 -26.17 -1.33 15.41
CA LEU A 539 -25.96 -0.91 14.02
C LEU A 539 -24.71 -1.55 13.43
N ARG A 540 -23.65 -1.75 14.22
CA ARG A 540 -22.42 -2.39 13.75
C ARG A 540 -22.67 -3.77 13.15
N ARG A 541 -23.49 -4.60 13.80
CA ARG A 541 -23.85 -5.92 13.28
C ARG A 541 -24.61 -5.85 11.95
N LYS A 542 -25.56 -4.92 11.83
CA LYS A 542 -26.31 -4.71 10.59
C LYS A 542 -25.40 -4.24 9.45
N ILE A 543 -24.48 -3.32 9.73
CA ILE A 543 -23.50 -2.81 8.77
C ILE A 543 -22.54 -3.91 8.33
N TYR A 544 -22.03 -4.71 9.27
CA TYR A 544 -21.17 -5.86 8.96
C TYR A 544 -21.87 -6.87 8.05
N ALA A 545 -23.12 -7.25 8.35
CA ALA A 545 -23.91 -8.14 7.51
C ALA A 545 -24.13 -7.58 6.09
N LYS A 546 -24.37 -6.27 5.97
CA LYS A 546 -24.45 -5.58 4.68
C LYS A 546 -23.13 -5.69 3.91
N GLY A 547 -22.00 -5.44 4.58
CA GLY A 547 -20.66 -5.60 4.03
C GLY A 547 -20.39 -7.01 3.49
N GLN A 548 -20.75 -8.05 4.26
CA GLN A 548 -20.65 -9.43 3.82
C GLN A 548 -21.46 -9.71 2.54
N ASN A 549 -22.70 -9.21 2.47
CA ASN A 549 -23.54 -9.37 1.28
C ASN A 549 -22.88 -8.75 0.04
N ILE A 550 -22.37 -7.52 0.16
CA ILE A 550 -21.66 -6.83 -0.94
C ILE A 550 -20.44 -7.62 -1.40
N ILE A 551 -19.65 -8.16 -0.47
CA ILE A 551 -18.51 -9.02 -0.79
C ILE A 551 -19.00 -10.24 -1.56
N SER A 552 -20.00 -10.97 -1.07
CA SER A 552 -20.52 -12.16 -1.73
C SER A 552 -21.03 -11.87 -3.15
N MET A 553 -21.68 -10.72 -3.36
CA MET A 553 -22.10 -10.28 -4.69
C MET A 553 -20.92 -9.91 -5.61
N SER A 554 -19.81 -9.43 -5.05
CA SER A 554 -18.62 -9.02 -5.81
C SER A 554 -18.00 -10.19 -6.58
N LYS A 555 -18.22 -11.44 -6.15
CA LYS A 555 -17.79 -12.65 -6.90
C LYS A 555 -18.22 -12.62 -8.36
N ILE A 556 -19.45 -12.22 -8.64
CA ILE A 556 -20.04 -12.23 -9.99
C ILE A 556 -19.31 -11.26 -10.92
N ILE A 557 -18.79 -10.18 -10.35
CA ILE A 557 -18.14 -9.08 -11.08
C ILE A 557 -16.62 -9.32 -11.17
N SER A 558 -16.00 -9.73 -10.07
CA SER A 558 -14.54 -9.71 -9.90
C SER A 558 -13.87 -11.07 -10.10
N ASP A 559 -14.57 -12.19 -9.90
CA ASP A 559 -13.95 -13.53 -9.92
C ASP A 559 -14.97 -14.62 -10.28
N MET A 560 -15.52 -14.52 -11.49
CA MET A 560 -16.43 -15.54 -12.01
C MET A 560 -15.73 -16.91 -12.17
N ALA A 561 -14.40 -16.90 -12.37
CA ALA A 561 -13.59 -18.11 -12.46
C ALA A 561 -13.45 -18.85 -11.13
N GLY A 562 -13.66 -18.18 -10.00
CA GLY A 562 -13.70 -18.75 -8.65
C GLY A 562 -12.32 -19.02 -8.03
N TYR A 563 -11.31 -18.22 -8.35
CA TYR A 563 -9.98 -18.33 -7.75
C TYR A 563 -9.99 -18.14 -6.23
N PHE A 564 -10.91 -17.33 -5.73
CA PHE A 564 -11.08 -16.98 -4.33
C PHE A 564 -12.45 -17.40 -3.78
N ARG A 565 -12.52 -17.59 -2.45
CA ARG A 565 -13.79 -17.70 -1.72
C ARG A 565 -14.35 -16.31 -1.40
N TYR A 566 -15.65 -16.11 -1.64
CA TYR A 566 -16.37 -14.86 -1.33
C TYR A 566 -17.44 -15.06 -0.25
N ASP A 567 -17.71 -16.31 0.10
CA ASP A 567 -18.48 -16.70 1.27
C ASP A 567 -17.53 -16.90 2.46
N LYS A 568 -17.90 -16.33 3.63
CA LYS A 568 -17.12 -16.43 4.88
C LYS A 568 -15.62 -16.14 4.67
N ILE A 569 -15.33 -15.00 4.06
CA ILE A 569 -13.95 -14.57 3.77
C ILE A 569 -13.13 -14.44 5.05
N THR A 570 -11.83 -14.68 4.94
CA THR A 570 -10.89 -14.44 6.03
C THR A 570 -10.22 -13.09 5.85
N THR A 571 -10.62 -12.12 6.67
CA THR A 571 -10.04 -10.78 6.75
C THR A 571 -10.38 -10.17 8.12
N HIS A 572 -9.83 -9.00 8.44
CA HIS A 572 -10.18 -8.28 9.66
C HIS A 572 -11.66 -7.82 9.62
N PRO A 573 -12.46 -7.96 10.68
CA PRO A 573 -13.89 -7.65 10.65
C PRO A 573 -14.20 -6.19 10.29
N TYR A 574 -13.32 -5.25 10.62
CA TYR A 574 -13.44 -3.85 10.20
C TYR A 574 -13.43 -3.70 8.68
N ASN A 575 -12.58 -4.43 7.95
CA ASN A 575 -12.55 -4.35 6.49
C ASN A 575 -13.90 -4.71 5.85
N ILE A 576 -14.58 -5.73 6.40
CA ILE A 576 -15.93 -6.12 5.96
C ILE A 576 -16.93 -5.02 6.30
N ALA A 577 -16.87 -4.52 7.53
CA ALA A 577 -17.83 -3.55 8.03
C ALA A 577 -17.68 -2.17 7.37
N ASP A 578 -16.46 -1.73 7.06
CA ASP A 578 -16.18 -0.45 6.43
C ASP A 578 -16.71 -0.42 4.98
N ILE A 579 -16.77 -1.56 4.29
CA ILE A 579 -17.47 -1.69 3.00
C ILE A 579 -18.98 -1.41 3.17
N GLY A 580 -19.58 -1.88 4.26
CA GLY A 580 -20.97 -1.58 4.59
C GLY A 580 -21.17 -0.11 4.96
N ALA A 581 -20.25 0.45 5.74
CA ALA A 581 -20.30 1.81 6.27
C ALA A 581 -20.13 2.86 5.18
N LYS A 582 -19.15 2.69 4.27
CA LYS A 582 -18.86 3.67 3.20
C LYS A 582 -20.08 3.98 2.33
N ILE A 583 -20.90 2.97 2.00
CA ILE A 583 -22.10 3.14 1.15
C ILE A 583 -23.15 4.03 1.82
N LEU A 584 -23.12 4.15 3.15
CA LEU A 584 -24.05 5.01 3.87
C LEU A 584 -23.68 6.50 3.77
N VAL A 585 -22.43 6.82 3.44
CA VAL A 585 -21.90 8.18 3.58
C VAL A 585 -21.17 8.71 2.33
N GLU A 586 -20.88 7.88 1.33
CA GLU A 586 -20.16 8.29 0.11
C GLU A 586 -20.80 9.49 -0.60
N ASP A 587 -22.14 9.52 -0.69
CA ASP A 587 -22.87 10.60 -1.33
C ASP A 587 -22.74 11.92 -0.57
N LYS A 588 -22.58 11.87 0.75
CA LYS A 588 -22.41 13.07 1.59
C LYS A 588 -21.06 13.71 1.33
N TRP A 589 -20.00 12.90 1.27
CA TRP A 589 -18.67 13.35 0.93
C TRP A 589 -18.59 13.83 -0.53
N LYS A 590 -19.21 13.11 -1.48
CA LYS A 590 -19.35 13.52 -2.88
C LYS A 590 -19.98 14.92 -3.01
N ASN A 591 -21.08 15.15 -2.30
CA ASN A 591 -21.77 16.44 -2.32
C ASN A 591 -20.95 17.56 -1.67
N HIS A 592 -20.07 17.22 -0.73
CA HIS A 592 -19.11 18.16 -0.17
C HIS A 592 -18.03 18.54 -1.19
N PHE A 593 -17.40 17.54 -1.84
CA PHE A 593 -16.36 17.74 -2.85
C PHE A 593 -16.86 18.62 -4.01
N PHE A 594 -18.04 18.34 -4.55
CA PHE A 594 -18.58 19.11 -5.69
C PHE A 594 -19.36 20.38 -5.33
N ARG A 595 -19.39 20.76 -4.04
CA ARG A 595 -20.23 21.88 -3.58
C ARG A 595 -19.82 23.20 -4.26
N GLY A 596 -20.82 23.90 -4.80
CA GLY A 596 -20.62 25.22 -5.42
C GLY A 596 -19.88 25.21 -6.75
N GLN A 597 -19.67 24.03 -7.36
CA GLN A 597 -19.00 23.92 -8.65
C GLN A 597 -20.00 23.80 -9.80
N ASP A 598 -19.83 24.62 -10.84
CA ASP A 598 -20.59 24.44 -12.08
C ASP A 598 -19.90 23.41 -12.98
N MET A 599 -20.45 22.20 -13.04
CA MET A 599 -19.82 21.08 -13.74
C MET A 599 -20.80 19.96 -14.08
N LYS A 600 -20.33 19.00 -14.89
CA LYS A 600 -21.00 17.72 -15.13
C LYS A 600 -20.23 16.61 -14.44
N VAL A 601 -20.85 16.02 -13.43
CA VAL A 601 -20.34 14.86 -12.72
C VAL A 601 -20.66 13.62 -13.55
N GLY A 602 -19.64 12.85 -13.89
CA GLY A 602 -19.75 11.56 -14.56
C GLY A 602 -20.00 10.44 -13.56
N LYS A 603 -19.38 9.28 -13.79
CA LYS A 603 -19.50 8.14 -12.89
C LYS A 603 -18.61 8.35 -11.65
N LEU A 604 -19.26 8.33 -10.48
CA LEU A 604 -18.60 7.97 -9.23
C LEU A 604 -18.63 6.46 -9.13
N SER A 605 -17.48 5.83 -8.93
CA SER A 605 -17.42 4.40 -8.69
C SER A 605 -16.64 4.12 -7.42
N LEU A 606 -17.27 3.33 -6.55
CA LEU A 606 -16.53 2.57 -5.56
C LEU A 606 -15.83 1.43 -6.26
N VAL A 607 -14.59 1.18 -5.86
CA VAL A 607 -13.91 -0.03 -6.30
C VAL A 607 -14.62 -1.24 -5.68
N PRO A 608 -15.05 -2.23 -6.49
CA PRO A 608 -15.60 -3.48 -5.96
C PRO A 608 -14.63 -4.15 -5.01
N PHE A 609 -15.14 -4.96 -4.09
CA PHE A 609 -14.26 -5.75 -3.24
C PHE A 609 -13.43 -6.71 -4.09
N SER A 610 -12.14 -6.81 -3.75
CA SER A 610 -11.19 -7.72 -4.36
C SER A 610 -10.23 -8.21 -3.29
N HIS A 611 -9.97 -9.52 -3.25
CA HIS A 611 -9.06 -10.14 -2.29
C HIS A 611 -7.61 -9.67 -2.43
N THR A 612 -7.26 -9.15 -3.59
CA THR A 612 -5.90 -8.73 -3.90
C THR A 612 -5.64 -7.28 -3.54
N HIS A 613 -6.65 -6.51 -3.14
CA HIS A 613 -6.55 -5.06 -3.01
C HIS A 613 -6.95 -4.55 -1.62
N LYS A 614 -6.15 -3.66 -1.03
CA LYS A 614 -6.48 -2.93 0.20
C LYS A 614 -7.29 -1.65 -0.07
N ILE A 615 -8.11 -1.66 -1.13
CA ILE A 615 -8.70 -0.45 -1.72
C ILE A 615 -10.21 -0.39 -1.56
N HIS A 616 -10.75 -1.24 -0.69
CA HIS A 616 -12.19 -1.43 -0.55
C HIS A 616 -12.93 -0.18 -0.03
N THR A 617 -12.22 0.91 0.25
CA THR A 617 -12.78 2.24 0.59
C THR A 617 -12.44 3.32 -0.43
N TYR A 618 -11.75 3.04 -1.54
CA TYR A 618 -11.33 4.08 -2.48
C TYR A 618 -12.51 4.66 -3.27
N LEU A 619 -12.39 5.95 -3.58
CA LEU A 619 -13.32 6.67 -4.43
C LEU A 619 -12.64 7.10 -5.73
N ASP A 620 -13.22 6.66 -6.86
CA ASP A 620 -12.83 7.10 -8.20
C ASP A 620 -13.90 8.04 -8.75
N MET A 621 -13.51 9.29 -9.00
CA MET A 621 -14.38 10.36 -9.49
C MET A 621 -14.04 10.74 -10.92
N HIS A 622 -15.03 10.68 -11.81
CA HIS A 622 -14.93 11.23 -13.17
C HIS A 622 -15.83 12.46 -13.31
N PHE A 623 -15.28 13.58 -13.77
CA PHE A 623 -16.06 14.81 -14.00
C PHE A 623 -15.40 15.76 -14.99
N THR A 624 -16.17 16.72 -15.48
CA THR A 624 -15.68 17.79 -16.34
C THR A 624 -16.40 19.10 -16.03
N TYR A 625 -15.70 20.22 -16.14
CA TYR A 625 -16.32 21.54 -16.00
C TYR A 625 -17.16 21.93 -17.23
N ASN A 626 -17.00 21.24 -18.37
CA ASN A 626 -17.82 21.49 -19.55
C ASN A 626 -19.04 20.58 -19.62
N LYS A 627 -20.24 21.16 -19.39
CA LYS A 627 -21.51 20.43 -19.41
C LYS A 627 -21.87 19.77 -20.75
N LYS A 628 -21.26 20.21 -21.85
CA LYS A 628 -21.48 19.65 -23.19
C LYS A 628 -20.72 18.34 -23.42
N ILE A 629 -19.64 18.10 -22.67
CA ILE A 629 -18.84 16.88 -22.77
C ILE A 629 -19.46 15.80 -21.89
N ASN A 630 -19.42 14.54 -22.34
CA ASN A 630 -19.80 13.41 -21.51
C ASN A 630 -18.58 12.96 -20.69
N ALA A 631 -18.68 13.04 -19.37
CA ALA A 631 -17.68 12.52 -18.44
C ALA A 631 -17.72 10.98 -18.30
N TYR A 632 -18.21 10.24 -19.31
CA TYR A 632 -18.30 8.78 -19.27
C TYR A 632 -17.01 8.13 -19.76
N THR A 633 -16.41 7.30 -18.92
CA THR A 633 -15.53 6.21 -19.36
C THR A 633 -16.41 4.97 -19.53
N ASN A 634 -16.60 4.52 -20.78
CA ASN A 634 -17.33 3.28 -21.05
C ASN A 634 -16.61 2.12 -20.35
N TYR A 635 -17.29 1.46 -19.40
CA TYR A 635 -16.85 0.19 -18.85
C TYR A 635 -17.32 -0.90 -19.82
N CYS A 636 -16.38 -1.60 -20.45
CA CYS A 636 -16.59 -2.98 -20.88
C CYS A 636 -15.69 -3.85 -20.03
#